data_AF-U3P295-F1
#
_entry.id   AF-U3P295-F1
#
_cell.length_a   1.000
_cell.length_b   1.000
_cell.length_c   1.000
_cell.angle_alpha   90.00
_cell.angle_beta   90.00
_cell.angle_gamma   90.00
#
_symmetry.space_group_name_H-M   'P 1'
#
loop_
_entity.id
_entity.type
_entity.pdbx_description
1 polymer ?
#
loop_
_entity_poly.entity_id
_entity_poly.type
_entity_poly.pdbx_seq_one_letter_code
_entity_poly.pdbx_strand_id
1 'polypeptide(L)'
;MVVPYPIESALSGIQRHEDHMVYRRTFEVPSGWGVGSGQRVLLNFGAVDYDATVFVNGSEVARHIGGYESFGADVTDALTTGPNELVVRVMDTTGGFPKGKQSANPSGIFYTPSSGIWQTVWPEPVAPAHIDKLTLTPDVPSSTLAATVAAPAASPSARVTVTAFDAEGAEVGQATGAPGEKLSVPIPDARLWSPDDPYLYDLTATVADGGTTDTVRSYARMRSIGLDTVGGSQRIVLNGQQTFLLSTLDQGYWPDGVYTAPTDAALKWDIQQTKDLGFNTIRKHIKVEPARWYYYADLLGMIVWQDMPSGGNADDDARDGFRTELTGMVDQLDSVTSIIGWVPFNEGWGEWDRTATGRIADAVKAQDPSRLVNAHSGVNCCNSKGDSGRGDVIDWHQYTGPALPHPDATRAAIDGEHGGFSYSDPAHTWPGGSVNPYGEVDSPAELTAVYVKNTAALIAPAQQDLSGSIYTQITDVEGEVNGFWTYDRRVLKMDAAQVRAINRKVIEVGSQPRTLPEPTGGTDGVAYWPLNASSGTEAADATGNGHTLAAGSPDWQQGRLGSALGFGAAEQTATASVPEIDTTASYTVSAWVRMDALPSAGTYATVASMDGLTGRSAFFLQYGDPVKGFAFSFPDGPPAVAAVTPTLGSWHHLTGVRDAVSGELTLYLDGERAATQRSAGGTASTGEFQLGRGQWDGKPVDLLTGAVDEVHLYDRALSAAEVAALAAPPAPTVVVPPAVAFTDAPGTADDSYTIPAATGVEYLVSIDGGPSAVVAAGTYPAAGSVTVTARALDGHRIPDDADVSWTYLFSADAAITVPDGSGVPDGSDDSDGCGSPSTPVTASSPDGLAATGSEIGGIALAAMILLAAGLLVLARRRAVAAHPRR
;
A
#
# COMPACT_ATOMS: atom_id res chain seq x y z
N MET A 1 22.20 -38.20 28.02
CA MET A 1 21.17 -37.23 28.43
C MET A 1 21.84 -35.98 28.99
N VAL A 2 21.72 -34.88 28.25
CA VAL A 2 22.02 -33.50 28.67
C VAL A 2 20.71 -32.73 28.58
N VAL A 3 20.54 -31.73 29.45
CA VAL A 3 19.39 -30.81 29.46
C VAL A 3 19.98 -29.39 29.41
N PRO A 4 19.39 -28.45 28.64
CA PRO A 4 18.14 -28.55 27.90
C PRO A 4 18.34 -28.99 26.45
N TYR A 5 17.80 -30.15 26.07
CA TYR A 5 17.88 -30.70 24.71
C TYR A 5 16.82 -31.81 24.53
N PRO A 6 16.08 -31.84 23.39
CA PRO A 6 15.17 -32.93 23.08
C PRO A 6 15.82 -34.30 23.05
N ILE A 7 15.09 -35.37 23.37
CA ILE A 7 15.65 -36.74 23.37
C ILE A 7 16.07 -37.22 21.97
N GLU A 8 15.45 -36.69 20.91
CA GLU A 8 15.79 -36.93 19.51
C GLU A 8 17.12 -36.30 19.10
N SER A 9 17.54 -35.24 19.79
CA SER A 9 18.76 -34.49 19.46
C SER A 9 20.04 -35.28 19.74
N ALA A 10 21.09 -34.98 18.97
CA ALA A 10 22.43 -35.51 19.23
C ALA A 10 23.04 -34.92 20.51
N LEU A 11 22.78 -33.63 20.80
CA LEU A 11 23.31 -32.95 21.99
C LEU A 11 22.74 -33.47 23.30
N SER A 12 21.52 -34.04 23.30
CA SER A 12 21.04 -34.81 24.46
C SER A 12 21.90 -36.04 24.74
N GLY A 13 22.56 -36.62 23.73
CA GLY A 13 23.21 -37.93 23.84
C GLY A 13 22.21 -39.05 24.16
N ILE A 14 21.00 -38.97 23.60
CA ILE A 14 20.00 -40.05 23.52
C ILE A 14 19.74 -40.41 22.05
N GLN A 15 19.48 -39.38 21.23
CA GLN A 15 19.27 -39.44 19.78
C GLN A 15 18.24 -40.49 19.33
N ARG A 16 17.09 -40.56 20.03
CA ARG A 16 15.92 -41.35 19.64
C ARG A 16 14.64 -40.82 20.29
N HIS A 17 13.52 -41.10 19.65
CA HIS A 17 12.17 -40.82 20.14
C HIS A 17 11.66 -41.88 21.13
N GLU A 18 10.88 -41.46 22.13
CA GLU A 18 10.26 -42.29 23.18
C GLU A 18 8.97 -41.59 23.70
N ASP A 19 7.80 -42.22 23.63
CA ASP A 19 6.52 -41.60 24.08
C ASP A 19 6.51 -41.20 25.58
N HIS A 20 7.39 -41.80 26.38
CA HIS A 20 7.39 -41.75 27.83
C HIS A 20 8.81 -41.59 28.39
N MET A 21 9.06 -40.47 29.04
CA MET A 21 10.37 -40.08 29.55
C MET A 21 10.36 -39.94 31.07
N VAL A 22 11.47 -40.30 31.72
CA VAL A 22 11.68 -40.06 33.16
C VAL A 22 13.07 -39.45 33.37
N TYR A 23 13.12 -38.13 33.50
CA TYR A 23 14.30 -37.40 33.89
C TYR A 23 14.49 -37.56 35.40
N ARG A 24 15.69 -37.91 35.85
CA ARG A 24 16.01 -38.02 37.29
C ARG A 24 17.41 -37.48 37.56
N ARG A 25 17.52 -36.60 38.55
CA ARG A 25 18.81 -36.10 39.07
C ARG A 25 18.74 -35.87 40.57
N THR A 26 19.90 -35.78 41.21
CA THR A 26 20.01 -35.09 42.49
C THR A 26 20.45 -33.65 42.28
N PHE A 27 20.17 -32.81 43.28
CA PHE A 27 20.69 -31.45 43.42
C PHE A 27 20.83 -31.12 44.91
N GLU A 28 21.67 -30.13 45.24
CA GLU A 28 21.75 -29.56 46.59
C GLU A 28 21.37 -28.09 46.52
N VAL A 29 20.61 -27.63 47.50
CA VAL A 29 20.28 -26.20 47.65
C VAL A 29 21.47 -25.51 48.32
N PRO A 30 22.07 -24.47 47.72
CA PRO A 30 23.21 -23.79 48.31
C PRO A 30 22.89 -23.23 49.70
N SER A 31 23.70 -23.57 50.71
CA SER A 31 23.45 -23.17 52.11
C SER A 31 23.43 -21.66 52.34
N GLY A 32 24.03 -20.87 51.43
CA GLY A 32 23.97 -19.42 51.43
C GLY A 32 22.63 -18.82 50.98
N TRP A 33 21.68 -19.61 50.48
CA TRP A 33 20.37 -19.13 50.01
C TRP A 33 19.36 -18.92 51.14
N GLY A 34 19.64 -19.27 52.41
CA GLY A 34 18.74 -18.96 53.54
C GLY A 34 17.35 -19.63 53.48
N VAL A 35 17.22 -20.71 52.69
CA VAL A 35 15.97 -21.42 52.44
C VAL A 35 15.43 -22.05 53.73
N GLY A 36 14.14 -21.87 53.99
CA GLY A 36 13.49 -22.29 55.24
C GLY A 36 13.82 -21.38 56.45
N SER A 37 14.68 -20.37 56.27
CA SER A 37 15.00 -19.36 57.29
C SER A 37 14.75 -17.91 56.82
N GLY A 38 13.89 -17.71 55.81
CA GLY A 38 13.58 -16.40 55.24
C GLY A 38 13.57 -16.31 53.71
N GLN A 39 13.89 -17.40 53.00
CA GLN A 39 13.74 -17.51 51.54
C GLN A 39 12.98 -18.80 51.18
N ARG A 40 12.37 -18.78 49.99
CA ARG A 40 11.70 -19.90 49.31
C ARG A 40 12.52 -20.30 48.06
N VAL A 41 12.22 -21.43 47.44
CA VAL A 41 12.86 -21.89 46.20
C VAL A 41 11.81 -22.21 45.15
N LEU A 42 11.88 -21.50 44.03
CA LEU A 42 11.18 -21.88 42.80
C LEU A 42 12.07 -22.83 41.99
N LEU A 43 11.46 -23.78 41.29
CA LEU A 43 12.09 -24.59 40.26
C LEU A 43 11.39 -24.28 38.93
N ASN A 44 12.11 -23.61 38.04
CA ASN A 44 11.59 -23.03 36.82
C ASN A 44 11.99 -23.87 35.60
N PHE A 45 11.08 -23.99 34.64
CA PHE A 45 11.22 -24.70 33.37
C PHE A 45 10.87 -23.74 32.23
N GLY A 46 11.74 -23.61 31.22
CA GLY A 46 11.48 -22.74 30.06
C GLY A 46 10.42 -23.28 29.10
N ALA A 47 10.36 -24.60 28.94
CA ALA A 47 9.37 -25.39 28.19
C ALA A 47 9.71 -26.89 28.35
N VAL A 48 8.68 -27.75 28.32
CA VAL A 48 8.84 -29.22 28.35
C VAL A 48 7.74 -29.87 27.50
N ASP A 49 8.10 -30.42 26.34
CA ASP A 49 7.12 -31.02 25.42
C ASP A 49 6.77 -32.46 25.88
N TYR A 50 5.54 -32.84 26.24
CA TYR A 50 4.29 -32.06 26.24
C TYR A 50 3.54 -32.08 27.60
N ASP A 51 3.30 -33.27 28.19
CA ASP A 51 2.65 -33.43 29.50
C ASP A 51 3.70 -33.77 30.57
N ALA A 52 4.08 -32.77 31.37
CA ALA A 52 5.19 -32.82 32.31
C ALA A 52 4.70 -32.81 33.76
N THR A 53 5.03 -33.83 34.55
CA THR A 53 4.76 -33.90 36.00
C THR A 53 6.07 -33.93 36.80
N VAL A 54 6.22 -32.98 37.71
CA VAL A 54 7.45 -32.72 38.48
C VAL A 54 7.30 -33.21 39.92
N PHE A 55 8.31 -33.94 40.40
CA PHE A 55 8.38 -34.47 41.76
C PHE A 55 9.70 -34.08 42.43
N VAL A 56 9.63 -33.65 43.69
CA VAL A 56 10.80 -33.42 44.56
C VAL A 56 10.70 -34.32 45.79
N ASN A 57 11.74 -35.14 46.01
CA ASN A 57 11.80 -36.15 47.10
C ASN A 57 10.58 -37.10 47.17
N GLY A 58 9.92 -37.34 46.02
CA GLY A 58 8.70 -38.17 45.92
C GLY A 58 7.38 -37.42 46.09
N SER A 59 7.39 -36.16 46.50
CA SER A 59 6.21 -35.28 46.49
C SER A 59 6.00 -34.70 45.10
N GLU A 60 4.77 -34.77 44.56
CA GLU A 60 4.38 -34.02 43.37
C GLU A 60 4.33 -32.52 43.69
N VAL A 61 4.98 -31.69 42.88
CA VAL A 61 5.10 -30.23 43.11
C VAL A 61 4.48 -29.39 42.00
N ALA A 62 4.39 -29.92 40.77
CA ALA A 62 3.69 -29.29 39.66
C ALA A 62 3.34 -30.30 38.57
N ARG A 63 2.33 -29.97 37.76
CA ARG A 63 2.09 -30.55 36.44
C ARG A 63 1.78 -29.44 35.44
N HIS A 64 2.34 -29.53 34.25
CA HIS A 64 2.11 -28.63 33.13
C HIS A 64 1.79 -29.46 31.87
N ILE A 65 0.99 -28.88 30.97
CA ILE A 65 0.61 -29.46 29.68
C ILE A 65 0.73 -28.33 28.66
N GLY A 66 1.70 -28.42 27.77
CA GLY A 66 2.01 -27.39 26.78
C GLY A 66 3.47 -27.47 26.31
N GLY A 67 3.70 -27.43 25.00
CA GLY A 67 5.04 -27.69 24.43
C GLY A 67 6.00 -26.51 24.48
N TYR A 68 5.48 -25.31 24.73
CA TYR A 68 6.11 -24.02 24.38
C TYR A 68 6.01 -22.96 25.49
N GLU A 69 5.34 -23.27 26.60
CA GLU A 69 5.17 -22.39 27.75
C GLU A 69 6.15 -22.71 28.88
N SER A 70 6.58 -21.65 29.57
CA SER A 70 7.38 -21.75 30.78
C SER A 70 6.50 -21.91 32.01
N PHE A 71 6.97 -22.67 32.98
CA PHE A 71 6.26 -22.88 34.25
C PHE A 71 7.22 -23.01 35.43
N GLY A 72 6.75 -22.62 36.60
CA GLY A 72 7.48 -22.71 37.87
C GLY A 72 6.76 -23.59 38.88
N ALA A 73 7.52 -24.15 39.82
CA ALA A 73 7.01 -24.86 40.98
C ALA A 73 7.70 -24.35 42.24
N ASP A 74 6.95 -23.95 43.26
CA ASP A 74 7.54 -23.71 44.59
C ASP A 74 7.83 -25.06 45.26
N VAL A 75 9.12 -25.39 45.36
CA VAL A 75 9.57 -26.68 45.89
C VAL A 75 9.93 -26.61 47.37
N THR A 76 9.82 -25.43 48.00
CA THR A 76 10.36 -25.13 49.35
C THR A 76 10.01 -26.19 50.38
N ASP A 77 8.72 -26.54 50.47
CA ASP A 77 8.18 -27.42 51.52
C ASP A 77 8.34 -28.92 51.18
N ALA A 78 8.84 -29.24 49.98
CA ALA A 78 9.26 -30.59 49.58
C ALA A 78 10.78 -30.83 49.76
N LEU A 79 11.57 -29.78 50.03
CA LEU A 79 13.03 -29.89 50.20
C LEU A 79 13.44 -30.51 51.54
N THR A 80 14.63 -31.10 51.54
CA THR A 80 15.33 -31.63 52.72
C THR A 80 16.76 -31.09 52.81
N THR A 81 17.36 -31.17 53.99
CA THR A 81 18.74 -30.71 54.22
C THR A 81 19.76 -31.63 53.54
N GLY A 82 20.38 -31.15 52.46
CA GLY A 82 21.43 -31.87 51.72
C GLY A 82 20.98 -32.27 50.31
N PRO A 83 21.33 -33.48 49.83
CA PRO A 83 20.89 -33.98 48.53
C PRO A 83 19.38 -34.13 48.43
N ASN A 84 18.78 -33.46 47.46
CA ASN A 84 17.38 -33.55 47.08
C ASN A 84 17.26 -34.30 45.75
N GLU A 85 16.24 -35.16 45.64
CA GLU A 85 15.88 -35.84 44.40
C GLU A 85 14.90 -34.99 43.60
N LEU A 86 15.18 -34.79 42.31
CA LEU A 86 14.26 -34.26 41.31
C LEU A 86 13.95 -35.36 40.30
N VAL A 87 12.67 -35.65 40.11
CA VAL A 87 12.15 -36.50 39.02
C VAL A 87 11.17 -35.67 38.20
N VAL A 88 11.31 -35.71 36.87
CA VAL A 88 10.32 -35.17 35.94
C VAL A 88 9.87 -36.29 35.03
N ARG A 89 8.59 -36.63 35.08
CA ARG A 89 7.94 -37.55 34.15
C ARG A 89 7.38 -36.73 33.00
N VAL A 90 7.64 -37.12 31.77
CA VAL A 90 7.11 -36.44 30.58
C VAL A 90 6.45 -37.47 29.66
N MET A 91 5.33 -37.08 29.05
CA MET A 91 4.69 -37.82 27.97
C MET A 91 4.53 -36.89 26.76
N ASP A 92 4.90 -37.40 25.58
CA ASP A 92 4.80 -36.72 24.30
C ASP A 92 4.62 -37.79 23.22
N THR A 93 3.49 -37.77 22.50
CA THR A 93 3.19 -38.70 21.40
C THR A 93 3.27 -38.03 20.02
N THR A 94 3.78 -36.79 19.99
CA THR A 94 3.90 -35.89 18.83
C THR A 94 2.60 -35.80 18.02
N GLY A 95 1.44 -35.81 18.71
CA GLY A 95 0.14 -36.15 18.13
C GLY A 95 -1.02 -35.26 18.59
N GLY A 96 -1.64 -34.56 17.64
CA GLY A 96 -2.92 -33.85 17.82
C GLY A 96 -2.83 -32.45 18.45
N PHE A 97 -1.98 -32.27 19.45
CA PHE A 97 -1.72 -30.99 20.13
C PHE A 97 -0.89 -30.00 19.28
N PRO A 98 -0.82 -28.71 19.64
CA PRO A 98 0.09 -27.71 19.08
C PRO A 98 1.56 -28.16 19.06
N LYS A 99 2.13 -28.33 17.86
CA LYS A 99 3.49 -28.88 17.67
C LYS A 99 4.26 -28.33 16.46
N GLY A 100 3.67 -27.38 15.73
CA GLY A 100 4.23 -26.84 14.50
C GLY A 100 4.52 -27.94 13.46
N LYS A 101 5.76 -27.98 12.95
CA LYS A 101 6.23 -28.95 11.94
C LYS A 101 6.82 -30.25 12.50
N GLN A 102 6.74 -30.51 13.81
CA GLN A 102 7.22 -31.78 14.40
C GLN A 102 6.45 -33.00 13.86
N SER A 103 7.15 -34.07 13.47
CA SER A 103 6.52 -35.33 13.02
C SER A 103 7.26 -36.56 13.52
N ALA A 104 6.53 -37.51 14.13
CA ALA A 104 7.05 -38.85 14.45
C ALA A 104 7.47 -39.66 13.19
N ASN A 105 7.16 -39.17 11.99
CA ASN A 105 7.69 -39.65 10.71
C ASN A 105 8.15 -38.43 9.88
N PRO A 106 9.39 -37.93 10.08
CA PRO A 106 9.91 -36.77 9.35
C PRO A 106 9.94 -37.01 7.84
N SER A 107 9.37 -36.09 7.07
CA SER A 107 9.34 -36.11 5.61
C SER A 107 8.78 -34.81 5.03
N GLY A 108 9.25 -34.42 3.83
CA GLY A 108 8.81 -33.17 3.19
C GLY A 108 9.24 -31.95 4.01
N ILE A 109 8.26 -31.10 4.33
CA ILE A 109 8.42 -29.90 5.17
C ILE A 109 8.12 -30.15 6.66
N PHE A 110 8.08 -31.43 7.10
CA PHE A 110 7.87 -31.82 8.50
C PHE A 110 9.07 -32.60 9.02
N TYR A 111 9.57 -32.22 10.19
CA TYR A 111 10.93 -32.53 10.65
C TYR A 111 10.94 -33.40 11.92
N THR A 112 12.14 -33.71 12.42
CA THR A 112 12.37 -34.46 13.67
C THR A 112 11.58 -33.88 14.85
N PRO A 113 10.96 -34.73 15.72
CA PRO A 113 10.33 -34.29 16.97
C PRO A 113 11.31 -33.62 17.94
N SER A 114 10.78 -32.94 18.96
CA SER A 114 11.56 -32.23 19.97
C SER A 114 11.07 -32.49 21.39
N SER A 115 10.93 -33.77 21.72
CA SER A 115 10.28 -34.26 22.92
C SER A 115 11.10 -34.05 24.20
N GLY A 116 10.38 -33.69 25.27
CA GLY A 116 10.92 -33.56 26.63
C GLY A 116 11.46 -32.18 26.98
N ILE A 117 12.46 -32.15 27.88
CA ILE A 117 12.99 -30.90 28.46
C ILE A 117 13.95 -30.21 27.48
N TRP A 118 13.38 -29.45 26.55
CA TRP A 118 14.12 -28.79 25.46
C TRP A 118 14.52 -27.34 25.76
N GLN A 119 13.95 -26.69 26.78
CA GLN A 119 14.45 -25.40 27.31
C GLN A 119 14.95 -25.50 28.76
N THR A 120 15.71 -24.49 29.19
CA THR A 120 16.47 -24.46 30.45
C THR A 120 15.62 -24.77 31.69
N VAL A 121 16.22 -25.48 32.65
CA VAL A 121 15.64 -25.71 33.99
C VAL A 121 16.59 -25.19 35.05
N TRP A 122 16.09 -24.35 35.97
CA TRP A 122 16.90 -23.74 37.02
C TRP A 122 16.15 -23.61 38.35
N PRO A 123 16.80 -23.86 39.50
CA PRO A 123 16.29 -23.46 40.80
C PRO A 123 16.64 -22.00 41.10
N GLU A 124 15.76 -21.29 41.80
CA GLU A 124 15.86 -19.85 42.06
C GLU A 124 15.43 -19.52 43.50
N PRO A 125 16.28 -18.84 44.31
CA PRO A 125 15.92 -18.41 45.65
C PRO A 125 15.13 -17.10 45.59
N VAL A 126 13.97 -17.07 46.24
CA VAL A 126 13.06 -15.90 46.25
C VAL A 126 12.64 -15.53 47.67
N ALA A 127 12.24 -14.28 47.89
CA ALA A 127 11.70 -13.84 49.17
C ALA A 127 10.30 -14.43 49.45
N PRO A 128 9.78 -14.39 50.69
CA PRO A 128 8.44 -14.89 50.98
C PRO A 128 7.35 -14.12 50.22
N ALA A 129 7.54 -12.81 50.05
CA ALA A 129 6.84 -11.96 49.09
C ALA A 129 7.80 -11.63 47.94
N HIS A 130 7.57 -12.20 46.76
CA HIS A 130 8.42 -12.08 45.57
C HIS A 130 7.61 -11.67 44.33
N ILE A 131 8.31 -11.36 43.24
CA ILE A 131 7.72 -10.98 41.96
C ILE A 131 7.62 -12.21 41.04
N ASP A 132 6.39 -12.64 40.75
CA ASP A 132 6.09 -13.78 39.87
C ASP A 132 6.11 -13.37 38.39
N LYS A 133 5.60 -12.16 38.08
CA LYS A 133 5.55 -11.62 36.70
C LYS A 133 5.65 -10.09 36.70
N LEU A 134 6.34 -9.56 35.70
CA LEU A 134 6.39 -8.14 35.36
C LEU A 134 5.84 -7.95 33.94
N THR A 135 4.60 -7.48 33.80
CA THR A 135 4.01 -7.11 32.50
C THR A 135 4.35 -5.65 32.17
N LEU A 136 4.80 -5.39 30.95
CA LEU A 136 5.24 -4.08 30.44
C LEU A 136 4.54 -3.74 29.11
N THR A 137 3.96 -2.54 29.01
CA THR A 137 3.32 -2.06 27.77
C THR A 137 3.66 -0.59 27.53
N PRO A 138 4.41 -0.22 26.48
CA PRO A 138 4.72 1.17 26.20
C PRO A 138 3.54 1.92 25.58
N ASP A 139 3.28 3.12 26.06
CA ASP A 139 2.34 4.09 25.50
C ASP A 139 3.12 5.34 25.06
N VAL A 140 3.51 5.35 23.79
CA VAL A 140 4.27 6.46 23.18
C VAL A 140 3.46 7.76 23.15
N PRO A 141 2.17 7.79 22.74
CA PRO A 141 1.33 9.00 22.82
C PRO A 141 1.27 9.68 24.19
N SER A 142 1.24 8.93 25.31
CA SER A 142 1.29 9.55 26.65
C SER A 142 2.70 9.75 27.21
N SER A 143 3.75 9.24 26.52
CA SER A 143 5.12 9.17 27.03
C SER A 143 5.22 8.41 28.37
N THR A 144 4.52 7.28 28.49
CA THR A 144 4.55 6.43 29.68
C THR A 144 4.75 4.96 29.36
N LEU A 145 5.39 4.24 30.28
CA LEU A 145 5.46 2.78 30.29
C LEU A 145 4.46 2.28 31.32
N ALA A 146 3.42 1.58 30.87
CA ALA A 146 2.54 0.87 31.78
C ALA A 146 3.26 -0.37 32.33
N ALA A 147 3.24 -0.56 33.65
CA ALA A 147 3.92 -1.67 34.31
C ALA A 147 3.02 -2.29 35.38
N THR A 148 2.82 -3.61 35.33
CA THR A 148 2.07 -4.37 36.33
C THR A 148 3.00 -5.39 36.98
N VAL A 149 3.14 -5.33 38.30
CA VAL A 149 3.99 -6.24 39.09
C VAL A 149 3.11 -7.24 39.83
N ALA A 150 3.08 -8.49 39.37
CA ALA A 150 2.39 -9.58 40.04
C ALA A 150 3.27 -10.13 41.18
N ALA A 151 2.73 -10.11 42.41
CA ALA A 151 3.37 -10.64 43.61
C ALA A 151 2.29 -11.27 44.54
N PRO A 152 1.62 -12.37 44.12
CA PRO A 152 0.48 -12.95 44.83
C PRO A 152 0.80 -13.47 46.24
N ALA A 153 2.07 -13.76 46.54
CA ALA A 153 2.51 -14.13 47.88
C ALA A 153 2.69 -12.92 48.84
N ALA A 154 2.63 -11.68 48.33
CA ALA A 154 2.80 -10.46 49.12
C ALA A 154 1.52 -10.07 49.88
N SER A 155 1.67 -9.42 51.04
CA SER A 155 0.54 -8.96 51.84
C SER A 155 -0.22 -7.80 51.14
N PRO A 156 -1.51 -7.59 51.48
CA PRO A 156 -2.26 -6.39 51.04
C PRO A 156 -1.67 -5.04 51.51
N SER A 157 -0.64 -5.07 52.37
CA SER A 157 0.09 -3.87 52.80
C SER A 157 1.40 -3.63 52.04
N ALA A 158 1.83 -4.58 51.22
CA ALA A 158 3.03 -4.50 50.39
C ALA A 158 2.99 -3.32 49.41
N ARG A 159 4.16 -2.89 48.94
CA ARG A 159 4.30 -1.90 47.86
C ARG A 159 5.21 -2.43 46.78
N VAL A 160 4.86 -2.12 45.53
CA VAL A 160 5.70 -2.37 44.36
C VAL A 160 6.14 -1.04 43.78
N THR A 161 7.42 -0.93 43.44
CA THR A 161 8.04 0.23 42.82
C THR A 161 8.73 -0.21 41.54
N VAL A 162 8.46 0.48 40.43
CA VAL A 162 9.12 0.27 39.14
C VAL A 162 9.86 1.55 38.79
N THR A 163 11.15 1.41 38.48
CA THR A 163 12.05 2.53 38.13
C THR A 163 12.75 2.22 36.80
N ALA A 164 12.82 3.21 35.92
CA ALA A 164 13.45 3.15 34.60
C ALA A 164 14.68 4.05 34.53
N PHE A 165 15.70 3.58 33.81
CA PHE A 165 17.00 4.22 33.67
C PHE A 165 17.40 4.34 32.20
N ASP A 166 18.14 5.40 31.87
CA ASP A 166 18.81 5.54 30.56
C ASP A 166 20.07 4.67 30.44
N ALA A 167 20.67 4.64 29.24
CA ALA A 167 21.88 3.86 28.95
C ALA A 167 23.13 4.34 29.73
N GLU A 168 23.08 5.54 30.30
CA GLU A 168 24.10 6.11 31.18
C GLU A 168 23.85 5.77 32.67
N GLY A 169 22.70 5.17 32.99
CA GLY A 169 22.30 4.74 34.33
C GLY A 169 21.61 5.81 35.19
N ALA A 170 21.15 6.91 34.60
CA ALA A 170 20.36 7.93 35.29
C ALA A 170 18.87 7.56 35.31
N GLU A 171 18.19 7.84 36.42
CA GLU A 171 16.75 7.60 36.58
C GLU A 171 15.95 8.56 35.68
N VAL A 172 15.16 8.02 34.75
CA VAL A 172 14.28 8.78 33.86
C VAL A 172 12.81 8.77 34.30
N GLY A 173 12.42 7.82 35.15
CA GLY A 173 11.04 7.66 35.59
C GLY A 173 10.84 6.62 36.67
N GLN A 174 9.84 6.84 37.52
CA GLN A 174 9.47 5.94 38.61
C GLN A 174 7.96 5.97 38.87
N ALA A 175 7.39 4.82 39.24
CA ALA A 175 6.04 4.71 39.79
C ALA A 175 6.00 3.73 40.97
N THR A 176 5.05 3.92 41.88
CA THR A 176 4.84 3.04 43.05
C THR A 176 3.36 2.83 43.33
N GLY A 177 2.96 1.60 43.65
CA GLY A 177 1.57 1.25 43.97
C GLY A 177 1.47 -0.09 44.72
N ALA A 178 0.32 -0.76 44.60
CA ALA A 178 0.07 -2.09 45.16
C ALA A 178 0.45 -3.22 44.17
N PRO A 179 0.77 -4.44 44.64
CA PRO A 179 0.87 -5.62 43.78
C PRO A 179 -0.37 -5.78 42.90
N GLY A 180 -0.16 -6.09 41.61
CA GLY A 180 -1.23 -6.23 40.61
C GLY A 180 -1.84 -4.92 40.11
N GLU A 181 -1.43 -3.76 40.64
CA GLU A 181 -1.84 -2.45 40.12
C GLU A 181 -1.12 -2.13 38.80
N LYS A 182 -1.85 -1.60 37.81
CA LYS A 182 -1.26 -1.12 36.54
C LYS A 182 -0.67 0.27 36.77
N LEU A 183 0.61 0.32 37.11
CA LEU A 183 1.37 1.56 37.28
C LEU A 183 1.59 2.25 35.92
N SER A 184 1.79 3.56 35.95
CA SER A 184 2.23 4.37 34.80
C SER A 184 3.57 5.01 35.15
N VAL A 185 4.66 4.50 34.58
CA VAL A 185 6.02 5.02 34.76
C VAL A 185 6.24 6.09 33.69
N PRO A 186 6.50 7.36 34.04
CA PRO A 186 6.71 8.41 33.04
C PRO A 186 8.07 8.22 32.36
N ILE A 187 8.11 8.30 31.03
CA ILE A 187 9.35 8.28 30.23
C ILE A 187 9.32 9.53 29.32
N PRO A 188 9.60 10.73 29.87
CA PRO A 188 9.56 11.97 29.10
C PRO A 188 10.64 11.99 28.01
N ASP A 189 10.35 12.68 26.89
CA ASP A 189 11.23 12.81 25.73
C ASP A 189 11.80 11.46 25.23
N ALA A 190 10.95 10.42 25.24
CA ALA A 190 11.31 9.04 25.00
C ALA A 190 12.08 8.82 23.68
N ARG A 191 13.28 8.24 23.78
CA ARG A 191 14.02 7.74 22.62
C ARG A 191 13.40 6.43 22.16
N LEU A 192 12.71 6.49 21.02
CA LEU A 192 11.90 5.38 20.53
C LEU A 192 12.74 4.27 19.90
N TRP A 193 12.40 3.03 20.19
CA TRP A 193 13.05 1.86 19.61
C TRP A 193 12.60 1.65 18.16
N SER A 194 13.56 1.30 17.30
CA SER A 194 13.34 0.92 15.91
C SER A 194 14.46 -0.02 15.42
N PRO A 195 14.35 -0.62 14.21
CA PRO A 195 15.44 -1.42 13.65
C PRO A 195 16.75 -0.64 13.45
N ASP A 196 16.70 0.63 13.07
CA ASP A 196 17.91 1.42 12.83
C ASP A 196 18.39 2.17 14.11
N ASP A 197 17.55 2.30 15.15
CA ASP A 197 17.94 2.75 16.50
C ASP A 197 17.30 1.86 17.60
N PRO A 198 17.95 0.74 17.99
CA PRO A 198 17.38 -0.23 18.95
C PRO A 198 17.63 0.16 20.42
N TYR A 199 17.23 1.38 20.79
CA TYR A 199 17.46 1.89 22.14
C TYR A 199 16.66 1.14 23.21
N LEU A 200 17.32 0.77 24.32
CA LEU A 200 16.73 0.11 25.48
C LEU A 200 16.84 1.01 26.72
N TYR A 201 15.82 1.01 27.58
CA TYR A 201 15.88 1.52 28.95
C TYR A 201 16.08 0.35 29.92
N ASP A 202 16.95 0.48 30.91
CA ASP A 202 17.07 -0.50 31.99
C ASP A 202 15.90 -0.33 32.99
N LEU A 203 15.44 -1.43 33.59
CA LEU A 203 14.37 -1.44 34.60
C LEU A 203 14.80 -2.16 35.89
N THR A 204 14.34 -1.62 37.01
CA THR A 204 14.23 -2.36 38.29
C THR A 204 12.78 -2.37 38.75
N ALA A 205 12.24 -3.54 39.07
CA ALA A 205 10.98 -3.69 39.78
C ALA A 205 11.24 -4.30 41.15
N THR A 206 10.79 -3.65 42.21
CA THR A 206 11.01 -4.02 43.61
C THR A 206 9.66 -4.21 44.30
N VAL A 207 9.48 -5.32 45.03
CA VAL A 207 8.39 -5.48 46.01
C VAL A 207 8.95 -5.37 47.43
N ALA A 208 8.26 -4.66 48.30
CA ALA A 208 8.60 -4.49 49.71
C ALA A 208 7.38 -4.82 50.59
N ASP A 209 7.55 -5.77 51.52
CA ASP A 209 6.49 -6.26 52.39
C ASP A 209 7.03 -6.69 53.76
N GLY A 210 6.43 -6.21 54.86
CA GLY A 210 6.77 -6.60 56.23
C GLY A 210 8.22 -6.37 56.69
N GLY A 211 9.06 -5.69 55.89
CA GLY A 211 10.51 -5.58 56.11
C GLY A 211 11.35 -6.58 55.30
N THR A 212 10.71 -7.44 54.49
CA THR A 212 11.33 -8.18 53.38
C THR A 212 11.26 -7.37 52.10
N THR A 213 12.17 -7.65 51.17
CA THR A 213 12.21 -7.04 49.83
C THR A 213 12.68 -8.06 48.81
N ASP A 214 12.07 -8.05 47.63
CA ASP A 214 12.54 -8.76 46.43
C ASP A 214 12.68 -7.76 45.28
N THR A 215 13.55 -8.05 44.30
CA THR A 215 13.86 -7.12 43.20
C THR A 215 14.35 -7.84 41.95
N VAL A 216 13.59 -7.71 40.87
CA VAL A 216 13.97 -8.17 39.54
C VAL A 216 14.55 -7.01 38.71
N ARG A 217 15.47 -7.35 37.80
CA ARG A 217 15.94 -6.44 36.74
C ARG A 217 15.38 -6.87 35.40
N SER A 218 14.99 -5.90 34.59
CA SER A 218 14.51 -6.11 33.22
C SER A 218 14.95 -4.93 32.36
N TYR A 219 14.36 -4.79 31.18
CA TYR A 219 14.57 -3.68 30.24
C TYR A 219 13.24 -3.36 29.55
N ALA A 220 13.11 -2.14 29.04
CA ALA A 220 11.94 -1.67 28.31
C ALA A 220 12.32 -0.91 27.05
N ARG A 221 11.34 -0.76 26.17
CA ARG A 221 11.43 0.01 24.92
C ARG A 221 10.17 0.82 24.74
N MET A 222 10.34 2.07 24.34
CA MET A 222 9.24 2.92 23.91
C MET A 222 9.05 2.74 22.41
N ARG A 223 7.98 2.06 21.99
CA ARG A 223 7.60 1.92 20.57
C ARG A 223 6.10 1.72 20.41
N SER A 224 5.51 2.36 19.40
CA SER A 224 4.14 2.06 18.97
C SER A 224 4.15 1.32 17.63
N ILE A 225 3.17 0.44 17.45
CA ILE A 225 2.85 -0.24 16.18
C ILE A 225 1.36 -0.03 15.92
N GLY A 226 0.99 0.15 14.66
CA GLY A 226 -0.42 0.26 14.26
C GLY A 226 -0.59 0.23 12.75
N LEU A 227 -1.78 0.62 12.31
CA LEU A 227 -2.09 0.91 10.91
C LEU A 227 -2.44 2.39 10.76
N ASP A 228 -2.13 2.97 9.61
CA ASP A 228 -2.57 4.30 9.20
C ASP A 228 -2.84 4.34 7.68
N THR A 229 -3.66 5.28 7.22
CA THR A 229 -3.95 5.46 5.79
C THR A 229 -2.87 6.35 5.16
N VAL A 230 -1.86 5.74 4.55
CA VAL A 230 -0.74 6.46 3.94
C VAL A 230 -0.78 6.30 2.41
N GLY A 231 -0.94 7.41 1.71
CA GLY A 231 -1.05 7.43 0.23
C GLY A 231 -2.34 6.81 -0.31
N GLY A 232 -3.43 6.77 0.48
CA GLY A 232 -4.74 6.22 0.11
C GLY A 232 -4.98 4.76 0.52
N SER A 233 -3.91 4.02 0.84
CA SER A 233 -3.95 2.61 1.28
C SER A 233 -3.65 2.45 2.77
N GLN A 234 -4.24 1.44 3.42
CA GLN A 234 -3.89 1.08 4.80
C GLN A 234 -2.47 0.49 4.85
N ARG A 235 -1.58 1.11 5.63
CA ARG A 235 -0.17 0.69 5.77
C ARG A 235 0.18 0.42 7.23
N ILE A 236 1.14 -0.49 7.45
CA ILE A 236 1.72 -0.70 8.78
C ILE A 236 2.64 0.48 9.13
N VAL A 237 2.43 1.04 10.34
CA VAL A 237 3.24 2.14 10.86
C VAL A 237 3.94 1.76 12.17
N LEU A 238 5.25 1.98 12.23
CA LEU A 238 6.06 1.90 13.45
C LEU A 238 6.35 3.33 13.92
N ASN A 239 6.09 3.63 15.19
CA ASN A 239 6.27 4.98 15.76
C ASN A 239 5.57 6.10 14.95
N GLY A 240 4.45 5.77 14.30
CA GLY A 240 3.70 6.68 13.43
C GLY A 240 4.33 6.93 12.05
N GLN A 241 5.26 6.09 11.58
CA GLN A 241 5.89 6.19 10.26
C GLN A 241 5.71 4.88 9.47
N GLN A 242 5.34 5.00 8.18
CA GLN A 242 5.22 3.86 7.26
C GLN A 242 6.52 3.05 7.26
N THR A 243 6.45 1.76 7.57
CA THR A 243 7.63 0.91 7.71
C THR A 243 7.41 -0.40 6.96
N PHE A 244 8.19 -0.63 5.90
CA PHE A 244 8.09 -1.89 5.15
C PHE A 244 8.82 -3.01 5.89
N LEU A 245 8.07 -4.07 6.22
CA LEU A 245 8.54 -5.22 6.98
C LEU A 245 9.12 -6.28 6.02
N LEU A 246 10.39 -6.15 5.67
CA LEU A 246 11.09 -7.18 4.88
C LEU A 246 11.71 -8.21 5.82
N SER A 247 11.29 -9.46 5.67
CA SER A 247 11.45 -10.52 6.65
C SER A 247 11.99 -11.83 6.06
N THR A 248 12.53 -12.68 6.93
CA THR A 248 12.73 -14.12 6.67
C THR A 248 11.82 -14.95 7.58
N LEU A 249 11.37 -16.11 7.10
CA LEU A 249 10.99 -17.19 8.02
C LEU A 249 12.21 -17.66 8.81
N ASP A 250 12.01 -17.88 10.11
CA ASP A 250 12.95 -18.53 11.02
C ASP A 250 12.22 -19.63 11.79
N GLN A 251 12.52 -20.89 11.43
CA GLN A 251 11.92 -22.08 12.05
C GLN A 251 12.68 -22.57 13.30
N GLY A 252 13.83 -22.00 13.63
CA GLY A 252 14.56 -22.28 14.86
C GLY A 252 15.10 -23.71 15.04
N TYR A 253 15.29 -24.45 13.95
CA TYR A 253 15.86 -25.81 13.97
C TYR A 253 17.40 -25.82 13.90
N TRP A 254 18.02 -26.82 14.52
CA TRP A 254 19.47 -27.03 14.63
C TRP A 254 19.85 -28.50 14.36
N PRO A 255 20.91 -28.79 13.59
CA PRO A 255 21.21 -30.16 13.15
C PRO A 255 21.66 -31.11 14.26
N ASP A 256 22.13 -30.58 15.39
CA ASP A 256 22.62 -31.32 16.55
C ASP A 256 21.70 -31.18 17.78
N GLY A 257 21.03 -30.03 17.96
CA GLY A 257 20.10 -29.73 19.06
C GLY A 257 18.60 -29.81 18.75
N VAL A 258 18.21 -30.03 17.50
CA VAL A 258 16.83 -29.94 16.98
C VAL A 258 16.18 -28.60 17.34
N TYR A 259 15.27 -28.50 18.32
CA TYR A 259 14.73 -27.21 18.74
C TYR A 259 15.67 -26.33 19.58
N THR A 260 16.70 -26.88 20.23
CA THR A 260 17.56 -26.09 21.11
C THR A 260 18.85 -25.69 20.42
N ALA A 261 19.14 -24.39 20.39
CA ALA A 261 20.43 -23.89 19.89
C ALA A 261 21.60 -24.39 20.75
N PRO A 262 22.75 -24.76 20.15
CA PRO A 262 23.89 -25.33 20.88
C PRO A 262 24.53 -24.36 21.88
N THR A 263 24.36 -23.04 21.67
CA THR A 263 24.80 -22.00 22.62
C THR A 263 23.93 -20.73 22.53
N ASP A 264 23.92 -19.94 23.59
CA ASP A 264 23.38 -18.57 23.65
C ASP A 264 23.98 -17.65 22.55
N ALA A 265 25.26 -17.86 22.20
CA ALA A 265 25.92 -17.16 21.11
C ALA A 265 25.40 -17.56 19.71
N ALA A 266 24.90 -18.79 19.55
CA ALA A 266 24.31 -19.26 18.29
C ALA A 266 22.91 -18.66 18.07
N LEU A 267 22.08 -18.54 19.12
CA LEU A 267 20.81 -17.79 19.08
C LEU A 267 21.04 -16.35 18.58
N LYS A 268 22.05 -15.66 19.15
CA LYS A 268 22.41 -14.31 18.69
C LYS A 268 22.89 -14.31 17.24
N TRP A 269 23.66 -15.31 16.82
CA TRP A 269 24.30 -15.34 15.51
C TRP A 269 23.28 -15.41 14.37
N ASP A 270 22.28 -16.29 14.45
CA ASP A 270 21.24 -16.41 13.40
C ASP A 270 20.52 -15.04 13.22
N ILE A 271 20.07 -14.42 14.31
CA ILE A 271 19.41 -13.09 14.31
C ILE A 271 20.33 -12.01 13.73
N GLN A 272 21.62 -12.03 14.09
CA GLN A 272 22.63 -11.10 13.55
C GLN A 272 22.81 -11.31 12.05
N GLN A 273 22.83 -12.54 11.53
CA GLN A 273 22.98 -12.79 10.10
C GLN A 273 21.76 -12.36 9.30
N THR A 274 20.54 -12.51 9.81
CA THR A 274 19.35 -11.92 9.19
C THR A 274 19.50 -10.40 9.06
N LYS A 275 20.00 -9.72 10.10
CA LYS A 275 20.27 -8.27 10.04
C LYS A 275 21.41 -7.88 9.10
N ASP A 276 22.49 -8.67 9.07
CA ASP A 276 23.65 -8.42 8.21
C ASP A 276 23.28 -8.56 6.72
N LEU A 277 22.38 -9.50 6.39
CA LEU A 277 21.74 -9.65 5.07
C LEU A 277 20.70 -8.55 4.74
N GLY A 278 20.53 -7.56 5.63
CA GLY A 278 19.80 -6.32 5.35
C GLY A 278 18.29 -6.36 5.61
N PHE A 279 17.76 -7.46 6.15
CA PHE A 279 16.38 -7.54 6.64
C PHE A 279 16.18 -6.68 7.90
N ASN A 280 14.94 -6.28 8.19
CA ASN A 280 14.57 -5.57 9.42
C ASN A 280 13.61 -6.36 10.32
N THR A 281 13.06 -7.46 9.80
CA THR A 281 12.01 -8.28 10.43
C THR A 281 12.40 -9.76 10.40
N ILE A 282 11.87 -10.54 11.35
CA ILE A 282 11.86 -12.00 11.36
C ILE A 282 10.42 -12.45 11.60
N ARG A 283 9.96 -13.50 10.90
CA ARG A 283 8.76 -14.24 11.29
C ARG A 283 9.20 -15.55 11.93
N LYS A 284 8.99 -15.65 13.25
CA LYS A 284 9.31 -16.84 14.04
C LYS A 284 8.20 -17.86 13.79
N HIS A 285 8.49 -18.83 12.93
CA HIS A 285 7.51 -19.69 12.30
C HIS A 285 7.12 -20.86 13.23
N ILE A 286 5.84 -20.91 13.58
CA ILE A 286 5.13 -21.96 14.35
C ILE A 286 5.90 -22.57 15.55
N LYS A 287 6.69 -21.75 16.24
CA LYS A 287 7.55 -22.12 17.37
C LYS A 287 7.65 -20.93 18.32
N VAL A 288 7.67 -21.15 19.64
CA VAL A 288 8.08 -20.13 20.63
C VAL A 288 9.54 -20.37 21.00
N GLU A 289 10.38 -19.34 20.99
CA GLU A 289 11.80 -19.49 21.40
C GLU A 289 12.01 -19.24 22.90
N PRO A 290 13.17 -19.60 23.47
CA PRO A 290 13.55 -19.13 24.81
C PRO A 290 13.61 -17.59 24.86
N ALA A 291 13.30 -17.01 26.03
CA ALA A 291 13.36 -15.56 26.29
C ALA A 291 14.69 -14.88 25.85
N ARG A 292 15.79 -15.64 25.80
CA ARG A 292 17.11 -15.21 25.30
C ARG A 292 17.11 -14.86 23.80
N TRP A 293 16.34 -15.55 22.96
CA TRP A 293 16.24 -15.25 21.52
C TRP A 293 15.56 -13.89 21.32
N TYR A 294 14.42 -13.66 21.98
CA TYR A 294 13.73 -12.38 21.93
C TYR A 294 14.63 -11.25 22.44
N TYR A 295 15.29 -11.40 23.59
CA TYR A 295 16.29 -10.43 24.08
C TYR A 295 17.37 -10.07 23.05
N TYR A 296 17.75 -11.00 22.15
CA TYR A 296 18.68 -10.69 21.07
C TYR A 296 18.01 -10.00 19.86
N ALA A 297 16.79 -10.34 19.47
CA ALA A 297 16.03 -9.55 18.50
C ALA A 297 15.83 -8.10 19.00
N ASP A 298 15.58 -7.97 20.30
CA ASP A 298 15.35 -6.72 21.02
C ASP A 298 16.59 -5.82 21.02
N LEU A 299 17.73 -6.36 21.47
CA LEU A 299 19.02 -5.70 21.54
C LEU A 299 19.63 -5.41 20.16
N LEU A 300 19.38 -6.27 19.17
CA LEU A 300 19.91 -6.10 17.81
C LEU A 300 19.03 -5.22 16.93
N GLY A 301 17.77 -4.94 17.30
CA GLY A 301 16.85 -4.17 16.48
C GLY A 301 16.29 -4.97 15.31
N MET A 302 15.63 -6.09 15.62
CA MET A 302 14.83 -6.86 14.68
C MET A 302 13.37 -6.86 15.12
N ILE A 303 12.46 -6.59 14.19
CA ILE A 303 11.02 -6.72 14.39
C ILE A 303 10.63 -8.21 14.33
N VAL A 304 9.62 -8.62 15.10
CA VAL A 304 9.19 -10.02 15.16
C VAL A 304 7.68 -10.15 14.86
N TRP A 305 7.34 -11.01 13.91
CA TRP A 305 6.03 -11.68 13.87
C TRP A 305 6.14 -13.00 14.66
N GLN A 306 5.21 -13.23 15.58
CA GLN A 306 5.18 -14.46 16.38
C GLN A 306 3.98 -15.33 15.97
N ASP A 307 4.30 -16.50 15.41
CA ASP A 307 3.30 -17.52 15.08
C ASP A 307 2.96 -18.39 16.29
N MET A 308 1.71 -18.85 16.32
CA MET A 308 1.28 -19.96 17.17
C MET A 308 1.75 -21.30 16.58
N PRO A 309 2.35 -22.22 17.36
CA PRO A 309 2.58 -23.59 16.94
C PRO A 309 1.30 -24.27 16.44
N SER A 310 1.31 -24.75 15.19
CA SER A 310 0.11 -25.37 14.60
C SER A 310 -0.24 -26.69 15.28
N GLY A 311 -1.52 -26.91 15.58
CA GLY A 311 -2.08 -28.15 16.14
C GLY A 311 -2.92 -28.94 15.14
N GLY A 312 -3.36 -30.14 15.52
CA GLY A 312 -4.25 -30.97 14.71
C GLY A 312 -5.73 -30.54 14.80
N ASN A 313 -6.17 -30.05 15.96
CA ASN A 313 -7.44 -29.35 16.20
C ASN A 313 -8.71 -30.07 15.67
N ALA A 314 -8.67 -31.41 15.65
CA ALA A 314 -9.64 -32.28 14.98
C ALA A 314 -10.99 -32.39 15.71
N ASP A 315 -10.97 -32.29 17.04
CA ASP A 315 -12.11 -32.33 17.96
C ASP A 315 -12.10 -31.10 18.88
N ASP A 316 -13.11 -30.98 19.75
CA ASP A 316 -13.26 -29.78 20.58
C ASP A 316 -12.26 -29.72 21.74
N ASP A 317 -11.84 -30.87 22.30
CA ASP A 317 -10.79 -30.92 23.34
C ASP A 317 -9.44 -30.41 22.79
N ALA A 318 -9.05 -30.84 21.58
CA ALA A 318 -7.85 -30.35 20.91
C ALA A 318 -7.94 -28.85 20.58
N ARG A 319 -9.13 -28.34 20.26
CA ARG A 319 -9.35 -26.91 19.97
C ARG A 319 -9.31 -26.05 21.23
N ASP A 320 -9.79 -26.54 22.37
CA ASP A 320 -9.68 -25.85 23.65
C ASP A 320 -8.25 -25.90 24.20
N GLY A 321 -7.50 -27.00 23.96
CA GLY A 321 -6.05 -27.04 24.17
C GLY A 321 -5.32 -25.95 23.37
N PHE A 322 -5.53 -25.91 22.05
CA PHE A 322 -4.96 -24.86 21.18
C PHE A 322 -5.33 -23.43 21.62
N ARG A 323 -6.57 -23.18 22.06
CA ARG A 323 -6.98 -21.86 22.60
C ARG A 323 -6.28 -21.54 23.91
N THR A 324 -6.03 -22.53 24.76
CA THR A 324 -5.32 -22.38 26.02
C THR A 324 -3.86 -22.00 25.77
N GLU A 325 -3.13 -22.77 24.96
CA GLU A 325 -1.73 -22.48 24.63
C GLU A 325 -1.55 -21.20 23.80
N LEU A 326 -2.53 -20.82 22.96
CA LEU A 326 -2.53 -19.52 22.29
C LEU A 326 -2.68 -18.36 23.29
N THR A 327 -3.53 -18.53 24.31
CA THR A 327 -3.71 -17.53 25.36
C THR A 327 -2.44 -17.41 26.21
N GLY A 328 -1.86 -18.54 26.64
CA GLY A 328 -0.65 -18.56 27.45
C GLY A 328 0.60 -18.11 26.70
N MET A 329 0.73 -18.38 25.39
CA MET A 329 1.78 -17.80 24.54
C MET A 329 1.71 -16.27 24.52
N VAL A 330 0.52 -15.69 24.32
CA VAL A 330 0.34 -14.22 24.29
C VAL A 330 0.61 -13.63 25.68
N ASP A 331 0.13 -14.26 26.76
CA ASP A 331 0.40 -13.82 28.13
C ASP A 331 1.89 -13.94 28.51
N GLN A 332 2.60 -14.97 28.04
CA GLN A 332 4.03 -15.16 28.28
C GLN A 332 4.88 -14.09 27.57
N LEU A 333 4.44 -13.63 26.40
CA LEU A 333 5.20 -12.76 25.51
C LEU A 333 4.66 -11.30 25.48
N ASP A 334 3.70 -10.97 26.34
CA ASP A 334 3.01 -9.67 26.41
C ASP A 334 3.96 -8.45 26.46
N SER A 335 5.14 -8.63 27.06
CA SER A 335 6.14 -7.60 27.31
C SER A 335 7.26 -7.56 26.26
N VAL A 336 7.33 -8.55 25.36
CA VAL A 336 8.36 -8.65 24.33
C VAL A 336 8.06 -7.65 23.21
N THR A 337 8.71 -6.50 23.26
CA THR A 337 8.34 -5.32 22.46
C THR A 337 8.89 -5.33 21.03
N SER A 338 9.75 -6.31 20.64
CA SER A 338 10.07 -6.57 19.23
C SER A 338 8.91 -7.25 18.50
N ILE A 339 8.11 -8.04 19.22
CA ILE A 339 6.88 -8.61 18.67
C ILE A 339 5.94 -7.45 18.36
N ILE A 340 5.59 -7.33 17.08
CA ILE A 340 4.65 -6.34 16.56
C ILE A 340 3.26 -6.93 16.36
N GLY A 341 3.15 -8.25 16.27
CA GLY A 341 1.89 -8.92 16.05
C GLY A 341 1.94 -10.45 16.09
N TRP A 342 0.74 -11.00 16.21
CA TRP A 342 0.47 -12.41 16.46
C TRP A 342 -0.13 -13.07 15.22
N VAL A 343 0.26 -14.32 14.95
CA VAL A 343 -0.24 -15.13 13.82
C VAL A 343 -0.84 -16.45 14.35
N PRO A 344 -2.16 -16.53 14.58
CA PRO A 344 -2.77 -17.73 15.18
C PRO A 344 -2.79 -18.95 14.24
N PHE A 345 -2.81 -18.74 12.92
CA PHE A 345 -2.88 -19.83 11.93
C PHE A 345 -1.95 -19.57 10.74
N ASN A 346 -1.42 -20.66 10.17
CA ASN A 346 -0.58 -20.66 8.97
C ASN A 346 -1.14 -21.65 7.93
N GLU A 347 -1.27 -21.27 6.66
CA GLU A 347 -1.69 -22.13 5.52
C GLU A 347 -2.95 -23.01 5.74
N GLY A 348 -3.81 -22.67 6.70
CA GLY A 348 -4.96 -23.47 7.15
C GLY A 348 -4.61 -24.68 8.03
N TRP A 349 -3.36 -24.81 8.47
CA TRP A 349 -2.90 -25.86 9.39
C TRP A 349 -3.53 -25.66 10.76
N GLY A 350 -4.21 -26.68 11.27
CA GLY A 350 -5.02 -26.59 12.48
C GLY A 350 -6.27 -25.70 12.37
N GLU A 351 -6.62 -25.18 11.18
CA GLU A 351 -7.81 -24.35 10.99
C GLU A 351 -9.04 -25.23 10.70
N TRP A 352 -10.12 -25.09 11.49
CA TRP A 352 -11.33 -25.90 11.36
C TRP A 352 -12.56 -25.16 10.80
N ASP A 353 -12.70 -23.86 11.05
CA ASP A 353 -13.82 -23.02 10.59
C ASP A 353 -13.38 -21.55 10.50
N ARG A 354 -13.59 -20.93 9.33
CA ARG A 354 -13.33 -19.51 9.06
C ARG A 354 -13.97 -18.56 10.09
N THR A 355 -15.14 -18.91 10.61
CA THR A 355 -15.86 -18.12 11.63
C THR A 355 -15.22 -18.25 13.01
N ALA A 356 -14.50 -19.34 13.28
CA ALA A 356 -13.65 -19.50 14.45
C ALA A 356 -12.32 -18.79 14.26
N THR A 357 -11.70 -18.85 13.07
CA THR A 357 -10.49 -18.08 12.70
C THR A 357 -10.68 -16.59 13.01
N GLY A 358 -11.78 -15.99 12.52
CA GLY A 358 -12.11 -14.59 12.79
C GLY A 358 -12.35 -14.28 14.28
N ARG A 359 -13.05 -15.16 15.01
CA ARG A 359 -13.29 -15.00 16.46
C ARG A 359 -12.03 -15.15 17.31
N ILE A 360 -11.07 -15.98 16.86
CA ILE A 360 -9.78 -16.14 17.51
C ILE A 360 -8.91 -14.90 17.29
N ALA A 361 -8.92 -14.33 16.07
CA ALA A 361 -8.26 -13.05 15.81
C ALA A 361 -8.85 -11.91 16.66
N ASP A 362 -10.19 -11.80 16.74
CA ASP A 362 -10.87 -10.85 17.62
C ASP A 362 -10.48 -11.06 19.11
N ALA A 363 -10.35 -12.31 19.57
CA ALA A 363 -9.98 -12.64 20.95
C ALA A 363 -8.53 -12.29 21.28
N VAL A 364 -7.57 -12.63 20.41
CA VAL A 364 -6.15 -12.26 20.58
C VAL A 364 -5.99 -10.73 20.58
N LYS A 365 -6.73 -10.02 19.71
CA LYS A 365 -6.73 -8.54 19.69
C LYS A 365 -7.34 -7.92 20.95
N ALA A 366 -8.27 -8.61 21.61
CA ALA A 366 -8.84 -8.18 22.89
C ALA A 366 -7.93 -8.48 24.08
N GLN A 367 -7.12 -9.55 24.01
CA GLN A 367 -6.09 -9.88 25.00
C GLN A 367 -4.92 -8.90 24.93
N ASP A 368 -4.38 -8.66 23.73
CA ASP A 368 -3.32 -7.68 23.47
C ASP A 368 -3.70 -6.67 22.37
N PRO A 369 -4.30 -5.54 22.74
CA PRO A 369 -4.61 -4.46 21.81
C PRO A 369 -3.37 -3.62 21.42
N SER A 370 -2.18 -3.88 21.98
CA SER A 370 -0.95 -3.10 21.71
C SER A 370 -0.15 -3.58 20.49
N ARG A 371 -0.66 -4.59 19.79
CA ARG A 371 -0.03 -5.27 18.64
C ARG A 371 -1.04 -5.54 17.52
N LEU A 372 -0.52 -5.94 16.37
CA LEU A 372 -1.29 -6.37 15.19
C LEU A 372 -1.69 -7.85 15.32
N VAL A 373 -2.75 -8.26 14.62
CA VAL A 373 -3.14 -9.67 14.49
C VAL A 373 -3.28 -10.02 13.02
N ASN A 374 -2.45 -10.94 12.55
CA ASN A 374 -2.62 -11.58 11.24
C ASN A 374 -3.49 -12.82 11.45
N ALA A 375 -4.79 -12.72 11.12
CA ALA A 375 -5.77 -13.74 11.50
C ALA A 375 -5.46 -15.14 10.95
N HIS A 376 -4.90 -15.20 9.74
CA HIS A 376 -4.42 -16.42 9.09
C HIS A 376 -3.41 -16.03 7.99
N SER A 377 -2.15 -16.46 8.14
CA SER A 377 -1.08 -16.26 7.15
C SER A 377 -1.21 -17.28 6.00
N GLY A 378 -1.24 -16.80 4.75
CA GLY A 378 -1.50 -17.62 3.56
C GLY A 378 -2.99 -17.84 3.27
N VAL A 379 -3.82 -16.80 3.43
CA VAL A 379 -5.29 -16.86 3.31
C VAL A 379 -5.82 -17.25 1.92
N ASN A 380 -4.94 -17.20 0.92
CA ASN A 380 -5.17 -17.55 -0.48
C ASN A 380 -4.83 -19.01 -0.82
N CYS A 381 -4.17 -19.77 0.06
CA CYS A 381 -3.48 -21.00 -0.32
C CYS A 381 -3.90 -22.26 0.45
N CYS A 382 -3.39 -23.38 -0.05
CA CYS A 382 -3.10 -24.57 0.75
C CYS A 382 -4.35 -25.20 1.38
N ASN A 383 -4.48 -25.20 2.72
CA ASN A 383 -5.61 -25.79 3.44
C ASN A 383 -6.55 -24.73 4.04
N SER A 384 -6.42 -23.45 3.68
CA SER A 384 -7.20 -22.34 4.25
C SER A 384 -8.71 -22.56 4.15
N LYS A 385 -9.47 -22.04 5.12
CA LYS A 385 -10.93 -21.89 5.02
C LYS A 385 -11.36 -20.55 4.38
N GLY A 386 -10.39 -19.72 3.96
CA GLY A 386 -10.57 -18.46 3.26
C GLY A 386 -10.77 -17.25 4.18
N ASP A 387 -10.69 -16.04 3.62
CA ASP A 387 -10.65 -14.80 4.41
C ASP A 387 -11.88 -14.60 5.30
N SER A 388 -11.61 -14.47 6.61
CA SER A 388 -12.60 -14.21 7.67
C SER A 388 -13.01 -12.74 7.77
N GLY A 389 -12.28 -11.83 7.11
CA GLY A 389 -12.49 -10.38 7.19
C GLY A 389 -12.09 -9.78 8.54
N ARG A 390 -11.14 -10.41 9.25
CA ARG A 390 -10.68 -10.06 10.61
C ARG A 390 -9.17 -9.95 10.71
N GLY A 391 -8.70 -9.50 11.87
CA GLY A 391 -7.31 -9.09 12.09
C GLY A 391 -7.01 -7.71 11.49
N ASP A 392 -5.75 -7.32 11.56
CA ASP A 392 -5.21 -6.06 11.03
C ASP A 392 -4.58 -6.23 9.63
N VAL A 393 -4.48 -7.47 9.13
CA VAL A 393 -3.67 -7.83 7.96
C VAL A 393 -4.41 -8.75 7.00
N ILE A 394 -4.23 -8.52 5.70
CA ILE A 394 -4.48 -9.47 4.60
C ILE A 394 -3.13 -10.07 4.21
N ASP A 395 -3.03 -11.39 4.26
CA ASP A 395 -1.78 -12.13 4.07
C ASP A 395 -1.96 -13.22 3.01
N TRP A 396 -1.16 -13.17 1.95
CA TRP A 396 -1.11 -14.18 0.89
C TRP A 396 0.27 -14.84 0.80
N HIS A 397 0.30 -16.13 0.51
CA HIS A 397 1.52 -16.87 0.19
C HIS A 397 1.61 -17.11 -1.33
N GLN A 398 2.82 -17.03 -1.90
CA GLN A 398 3.08 -17.41 -3.28
C GLN A 398 4.54 -17.85 -3.46
N TYR A 399 4.78 -19.15 -3.37
CA TYR A 399 6.09 -19.72 -3.70
C TYR A 399 6.50 -19.42 -5.15
N THR A 400 7.80 -19.18 -5.35
CA THR A 400 8.41 -18.56 -6.55
C THR A 400 7.91 -17.15 -6.94
N GLY A 401 7.17 -16.47 -6.04
CA GLY A 401 6.42 -15.22 -6.27
C GLY A 401 7.22 -13.93 -6.53
N PRO A 402 7.05 -12.86 -5.73
CA PRO A 402 6.24 -12.72 -4.51
C PRO A 402 4.72 -12.78 -4.73
N ALA A 403 3.95 -12.86 -3.64
CA ALA A 403 2.50 -12.63 -3.66
C ALA A 403 2.20 -11.14 -3.71
N LEU A 404 1.07 -10.76 -4.33
CA LEU A 404 0.66 -9.35 -4.49
C LEU A 404 -0.77 -9.07 -3.96
N PRO A 405 -1.08 -9.32 -2.67
CA PRO A 405 -2.35 -8.90 -2.08
C PRO A 405 -2.47 -7.38 -2.00
N HIS A 406 -3.72 -6.90 -2.01
CA HIS A 406 -4.06 -5.48 -1.82
C HIS A 406 -4.70 -5.24 -0.43
N PRO A 407 -4.45 -4.09 0.21
CA PRO A 407 -5.09 -3.70 1.46
C PRO A 407 -6.58 -3.40 1.26
N ASP A 408 -7.35 -3.44 2.35
CA ASP A 408 -8.76 -3.02 2.36
C ASP A 408 -8.96 -1.70 3.13
N ALA A 409 -10.22 -1.35 3.43
CA ALA A 409 -10.54 -0.13 4.17
C ALA A 409 -10.07 -0.13 5.65
N THR A 410 -9.60 -1.27 6.14
CA THR A 410 -9.25 -1.51 7.55
C THR A 410 -7.90 -2.19 7.72
N ARG A 411 -7.53 -3.13 6.84
CA ARG A 411 -6.35 -4.00 6.96
C ARG A 411 -5.26 -3.64 5.94
N ALA A 412 -4.01 -3.69 6.38
CA ALA A 412 -2.85 -3.62 5.49
C ALA A 412 -2.63 -4.98 4.77
N ALA A 413 -1.91 -4.97 3.64
CA ALA A 413 -1.53 -6.21 2.95
C ALA A 413 -0.05 -6.58 3.15
N ILE A 414 0.25 -7.87 3.27
CA ILE A 414 1.62 -8.42 3.26
C ILE A 414 1.71 -9.71 2.42
N ASP A 415 2.90 -9.92 1.85
CA ASP A 415 3.33 -11.14 1.18
C ASP A 415 3.92 -12.10 2.25
N GLY A 416 3.09 -12.99 2.79
CA GLY A 416 3.32 -13.68 4.07
C GLY A 416 4.29 -14.85 4.04
N GLU A 417 4.43 -15.51 2.87
CA GLU A 417 5.52 -16.44 2.52
C GLU A 417 5.70 -16.48 0.99
N HIS A 418 6.93 -16.29 0.53
CA HIS A 418 7.30 -16.48 -0.87
C HIS A 418 8.76 -16.97 -1.01
N GLY A 419 9.19 -17.19 -2.25
CA GLY A 419 10.52 -17.71 -2.56
C GLY A 419 10.55 -19.23 -2.66
N GLY A 420 11.40 -19.89 -1.88
CA GLY A 420 11.62 -21.34 -1.98
C GLY A 420 12.73 -21.74 -2.96
N PHE A 421 13.36 -20.77 -3.63
CA PHE A 421 14.52 -21.03 -4.50
C PHE A 421 15.65 -21.66 -3.69
N SER A 422 16.21 -22.77 -4.18
CA SER A 422 17.16 -23.59 -3.44
C SER A 422 18.44 -23.86 -4.24
N TYR A 423 19.51 -24.18 -3.50
CA TYR A 423 20.76 -24.73 -4.01
C TYR A 423 21.29 -25.74 -2.99
N SER A 424 21.45 -27.01 -3.36
CA SER A 424 22.04 -28.02 -2.47
C SER A 424 23.57 -27.95 -2.53
N ASP A 425 24.22 -27.57 -1.44
CA ASP A 425 25.66 -27.86 -1.28
C ASP A 425 25.85 -29.33 -0.88
N PRO A 426 26.49 -30.19 -1.72
CA PRO A 426 26.63 -31.61 -1.44
C PRO A 426 27.56 -31.94 -0.26
N ALA A 427 28.33 -30.98 0.26
CA ALA A 427 29.17 -31.15 1.44
C ALA A 427 28.43 -30.81 2.75
N HIS A 428 27.26 -30.16 2.67
CA HIS A 428 26.50 -29.63 3.80
C HIS A 428 25.01 -30.06 3.82
N THR A 429 24.65 -31.07 3.03
CA THR A 429 23.27 -31.60 2.96
C THR A 429 22.93 -32.53 4.14
N TRP A 430 21.66 -32.52 4.58
CA TRP A 430 21.17 -33.46 5.60
C TRP A 430 21.04 -34.90 5.06
N PRO A 431 21.20 -35.95 5.91
CA PRO A 431 20.94 -37.33 5.51
C PRO A 431 19.51 -37.53 5.00
N GLY A 432 19.39 -38.01 3.76
CA GLY A 432 18.12 -38.07 3.02
C GLY A 432 18.17 -37.26 1.73
N GLY A 433 18.94 -36.17 1.71
CA GLY A 433 19.11 -35.29 0.55
C GLY A 433 18.09 -34.16 0.48
N SER A 434 18.17 -33.38 -0.61
CA SER A 434 17.27 -32.26 -0.91
C SER A 434 15.83 -32.71 -1.12
N VAL A 435 14.91 -32.02 -0.46
CA VAL A 435 13.46 -32.09 -0.68
C VAL A 435 12.96 -30.67 -0.98
N ASN A 436 13.22 -30.21 -2.19
CA ASN A 436 12.77 -28.91 -2.68
C ASN A 436 11.58 -29.07 -3.65
N PRO A 437 10.35 -28.69 -3.23
CA PRO A 437 9.17 -28.74 -4.09
C PRO A 437 9.03 -27.54 -5.05
N TYR A 438 9.90 -26.53 -4.97
CA TYR A 438 9.75 -25.24 -5.68
C TYR A 438 10.72 -25.02 -6.86
N GLY A 439 11.77 -25.86 -6.98
CA GLY A 439 12.74 -25.81 -8.08
C GLY A 439 14.13 -25.35 -7.63
N GLU A 440 15.16 -26.04 -8.10
CA GLU A 440 16.56 -25.89 -7.68
C GLU A 440 17.40 -25.27 -8.82
N VAL A 441 18.43 -24.51 -8.47
CA VAL A 441 19.37 -23.89 -9.42
C VAL A 441 20.76 -24.49 -9.33
N ASP A 442 21.58 -24.39 -10.38
CA ASP A 442 22.85 -25.11 -10.48
C ASP A 442 24.00 -24.44 -9.71
N SER A 443 23.83 -23.20 -9.22
CA SER A 443 24.90 -22.48 -8.50
C SER A 443 24.44 -21.40 -7.50
N PRO A 444 25.30 -21.03 -6.52
CA PRO A 444 25.10 -19.86 -5.65
C PRO A 444 24.92 -18.53 -6.40
N ALA A 445 25.53 -18.40 -7.58
CA ALA A 445 25.42 -17.20 -8.43
C ALA A 445 24.02 -17.09 -9.05
N GLU A 446 23.46 -18.21 -9.51
CA GLU A 446 22.07 -18.27 -9.98
C GLU A 446 21.08 -18.07 -8.84
N LEU A 447 21.33 -18.65 -7.66
CA LEU A 447 20.46 -18.46 -6.49
C LEU A 447 20.42 -16.98 -6.08
N THR A 448 21.58 -16.31 -6.07
CA THR A 448 21.69 -14.86 -5.88
C THR A 448 20.90 -14.09 -6.94
N ALA A 449 21.05 -14.44 -8.23
CA ALA A 449 20.40 -13.71 -9.32
C ALA A 449 18.86 -13.88 -9.31
N VAL A 450 18.36 -15.09 -9.02
CA VAL A 450 16.93 -15.36 -8.90
C VAL A 450 16.35 -14.67 -7.66
N TYR A 451 17.05 -14.72 -6.52
CA TYR A 451 16.66 -13.98 -5.31
C TYR A 451 16.58 -12.48 -5.57
N VAL A 452 17.62 -11.86 -6.14
CA VAL A 452 17.65 -10.42 -6.42
C VAL A 452 16.54 -10.03 -7.39
N LYS A 453 16.26 -10.84 -8.42
CA LYS A 453 15.13 -10.63 -9.35
C LYS A 453 13.78 -10.68 -8.63
N ASN A 454 13.57 -11.70 -7.80
CA ASN A 454 12.35 -11.89 -7.01
C ASN A 454 12.11 -10.71 -6.05
N THR A 455 13.12 -10.35 -5.25
CA THR A 455 13.02 -9.25 -4.29
C THR A 455 12.90 -7.89 -4.97
N ALA A 456 13.47 -7.71 -6.17
CA ALA A 456 13.25 -6.50 -6.97
C ALA A 456 11.80 -6.34 -7.44
N ALA A 457 11.03 -7.42 -7.60
CA ALA A 457 9.62 -7.34 -7.96
C ALA A 457 8.75 -6.72 -6.85
N LEU A 458 9.22 -6.72 -5.59
CA LEU A 458 8.55 -6.06 -4.46
C LEU A 458 8.64 -4.53 -4.51
N ILE A 459 9.56 -3.92 -5.29
CA ILE A 459 9.86 -2.48 -5.21
C ILE A 459 8.62 -1.61 -5.46
N ALA A 460 7.89 -1.85 -6.55
CA ALA A 460 6.68 -1.07 -6.86
C ALA A 460 5.48 -1.45 -5.96
N PRO A 461 5.16 -2.74 -5.73
CA PRO A 461 4.15 -3.15 -4.75
C PRO A 461 4.36 -2.56 -3.34
N ALA A 462 5.60 -2.42 -2.88
CA ALA A 462 5.93 -1.83 -1.59
C ALA A 462 5.57 -0.33 -1.51
N GLN A 463 5.73 0.43 -2.61
CA GLN A 463 5.27 1.83 -2.67
C GLN A 463 3.75 1.94 -2.77
N GLN A 464 3.09 0.98 -3.41
CA GLN A 464 1.65 1.03 -3.67
C GLN A 464 0.85 0.51 -2.46
N ASP A 465 1.00 -0.76 -2.12
CA ASP A 465 0.03 -1.51 -1.30
C ASP A 465 0.66 -2.40 -0.20
N LEU A 466 1.75 -3.11 -0.51
CA LEU A 466 2.37 -4.05 0.43
C LEU A 466 3.09 -3.33 1.56
N SER A 467 2.79 -3.71 2.80
CA SER A 467 3.46 -3.23 4.01
C SER A 467 4.58 -4.16 4.50
N GLY A 468 4.75 -5.31 3.84
CA GLY A 468 5.78 -6.28 4.19
C GLY A 468 5.83 -7.46 3.22
N SER A 469 6.92 -8.21 3.29
CA SER A 469 7.17 -9.43 2.52
C SER A 469 8.10 -10.36 3.29
N ILE A 470 7.83 -11.66 3.25
CA ILE A 470 8.52 -12.67 4.06
C ILE A 470 9.05 -13.78 3.13
N TYR A 471 10.38 -13.94 3.10
CA TYR A 471 11.05 -14.93 2.26
C TYR A 471 11.36 -16.22 3.06
N THR A 472 11.06 -17.39 2.49
CA THR A 472 11.53 -18.68 3.06
C THR A 472 12.95 -19.00 2.55
N GLN A 473 13.98 -19.12 3.39
CA GLN A 473 14.07 -18.91 4.86
C GLN A 473 15.51 -18.55 5.27
N ILE A 474 15.79 -18.26 6.54
CA ILE A 474 17.17 -17.88 6.97
C ILE A 474 18.20 -19.02 6.82
N THR A 475 17.82 -20.25 7.15
CA THR A 475 18.69 -21.44 7.17
C THR A 475 17.95 -22.63 6.56
N ASP A 476 18.66 -23.52 5.88
CA ASP A 476 18.13 -24.84 5.50
C ASP A 476 17.67 -25.60 6.75
N VAL A 477 16.62 -26.43 6.62
CA VAL A 477 16.10 -27.26 7.71
C VAL A 477 15.89 -28.69 7.22
N GLU A 478 16.72 -29.61 7.71
CA GLU A 478 16.76 -31.01 7.27
C GLU A 478 16.83 -31.13 5.73
N GLY A 479 15.78 -31.62 5.08
CA GLY A 479 15.70 -31.72 3.61
C GLY A 479 15.32 -30.42 2.89
N GLU A 480 14.77 -29.43 3.59
CA GLU A 480 14.30 -28.18 2.97
C GLU A 480 15.47 -27.19 2.81
N VAL A 481 15.99 -27.08 1.59
CA VAL A 481 17.29 -26.43 1.27
C VAL A 481 17.17 -25.07 0.55
N ASN A 482 16.12 -24.33 0.88
CA ASN A 482 15.78 -22.97 0.40
C ASN A 482 16.37 -21.83 1.27
N GLY A 483 17.22 -22.15 2.25
CA GLY A 483 17.82 -21.18 3.17
C GLY A 483 18.96 -20.35 2.56
N PHE A 484 19.20 -19.16 3.13
CA PHE A 484 20.43 -18.38 2.86
C PHE A 484 21.68 -19.11 3.37
N TRP A 485 21.59 -19.76 4.52
CA TRP A 485 22.67 -20.56 5.11
C TRP A 485 22.36 -22.05 5.05
N THR A 486 23.41 -22.87 4.94
CA THR A 486 23.29 -24.33 5.17
C THR A 486 22.82 -24.64 6.60
N TYR A 487 22.22 -25.81 6.81
CA TYR A 487 21.59 -26.18 8.09
C TYR A 487 22.59 -26.15 9.27
N ASP A 488 23.86 -26.43 8.99
CA ASP A 488 25.00 -26.36 9.93
C ASP A 488 25.64 -24.97 10.07
N ARG A 489 25.05 -23.93 9.46
CA ARG A 489 25.49 -22.53 9.45
C ARG A 489 26.94 -22.33 8.94
N ARG A 490 27.43 -23.22 8.06
CA ARG A 490 28.82 -23.15 7.54
C ARG A 490 28.97 -22.38 6.24
N VAL A 491 28.00 -22.48 5.33
CA VAL A 491 28.08 -21.86 4.01
C VAL A 491 26.91 -20.91 3.82
N LEU A 492 27.22 -19.65 3.48
CA LEU A 492 26.26 -18.71 2.92
C LEU A 492 26.12 -19.00 1.43
N LYS A 493 24.90 -19.24 0.97
CA LYS A 493 24.57 -19.78 -0.36
C LYS A 493 24.30 -18.69 -1.40
N MET A 494 24.42 -17.42 -1.03
CA MET A 494 24.21 -16.25 -1.90
C MET A 494 25.26 -15.15 -1.64
N ASP A 495 25.41 -14.21 -2.58
CA ASP A 495 26.23 -13.01 -2.38
C ASP A 495 25.59 -12.06 -1.35
N ALA A 496 26.21 -11.97 -0.17
CA ALA A 496 25.75 -11.12 0.92
C ALA A 496 25.59 -9.64 0.54
N ALA A 497 26.45 -9.10 -0.34
CA ALA A 497 26.41 -7.70 -0.72
C ALA A 497 25.25 -7.41 -1.68
N GLN A 498 24.98 -8.32 -2.63
CA GLN A 498 23.85 -8.22 -3.55
C GLN A 498 22.51 -8.40 -2.82
N VAL A 499 22.40 -9.42 -1.96
CA VAL A 499 21.23 -9.65 -1.08
C VAL A 499 20.96 -8.42 -0.21
N ARG A 500 21.97 -7.92 0.51
CA ARG A 500 21.82 -6.76 1.39
C ARG A 500 21.46 -5.47 0.64
N ALA A 501 21.98 -5.30 -0.58
CA ALA A 501 21.69 -4.12 -1.41
C ALA A 501 20.22 -4.10 -1.86
N ILE A 502 19.68 -5.21 -2.37
CA ILE A 502 18.27 -5.26 -2.79
C ILE A 502 17.33 -5.16 -1.57
N ASN A 503 17.68 -5.79 -0.45
CA ASN A 503 16.88 -5.77 0.77
C ASN A 503 16.74 -4.37 1.36
N ARG A 504 17.85 -3.64 1.55
CA ARG A 504 17.78 -2.24 1.98
C ARG A 504 17.12 -1.34 0.94
N LYS A 505 17.15 -1.67 -0.35
CA LYS A 505 16.44 -0.88 -1.38
C LYS A 505 14.92 -1.05 -1.29
N VAL A 506 14.41 -2.27 -1.11
CA VAL A 506 12.97 -2.51 -0.89
C VAL A 506 12.50 -1.86 0.42
N ILE A 507 13.27 -1.99 1.51
CA ILE A 507 12.92 -1.36 2.79
C ILE A 507 12.92 0.17 2.67
N GLU A 508 13.94 0.78 2.05
CA GLU A 508 14.01 2.23 1.81
C GLU A 508 12.79 2.72 1.04
N VAL A 509 12.49 2.07 -0.08
CA VAL A 509 11.41 2.47 -1.01
C VAL A 509 10.03 2.24 -0.41
N GLY A 510 9.80 1.09 0.24
CA GLY A 510 8.53 0.74 0.86
C GLY A 510 8.24 1.46 2.19
N SER A 511 9.24 2.09 2.80
CA SER A 511 9.09 2.89 4.03
C SER A 511 8.95 4.38 3.73
N GLN A 512 8.56 4.75 2.50
CA GLN A 512 8.20 6.10 2.11
C GLN A 512 6.75 6.13 1.59
N PRO A 513 5.97 7.20 1.90
CA PRO A 513 4.67 7.43 1.28
C PRO A 513 4.77 7.42 -0.25
N ARG A 514 3.71 6.94 -0.92
CA ARG A 514 3.67 6.97 -2.39
C ARG A 514 3.66 8.40 -2.91
N THR A 515 4.73 8.81 -3.57
CA THR A 515 4.72 9.99 -4.45
C THR A 515 4.10 9.61 -5.79
N LEU A 516 2.92 10.13 -6.09
CA LEU A 516 2.38 10.13 -7.46
C LEU A 516 3.13 11.20 -8.28
N PRO A 517 3.29 11.03 -9.60
CA PRO A 517 3.78 12.09 -10.47
C PRO A 517 2.77 13.25 -10.52
N GLU A 518 3.28 14.48 -10.61
CA GLU A 518 2.46 15.67 -10.89
C GLU A 518 2.02 15.64 -12.37
N PRO A 519 0.75 15.94 -12.71
CA PRO A 519 0.27 15.93 -14.08
C PRO A 519 1.01 16.92 -14.99
N THR A 520 1.45 16.42 -16.14
CA THR A 520 2.20 17.14 -17.18
C THR A 520 1.30 17.65 -18.31
N GLY A 521 0.22 16.93 -18.65
CA GLY A 521 -0.68 17.26 -19.77
C GLY A 521 -1.68 18.40 -19.53
N GLY A 522 -1.73 18.97 -18.31
CA GLY A 522 -2.56 20.14 -18.00
C GLY A 522 -4.06 19.95 -18.28
N THR A 523 -4.67 20.95 -18.94
CA THR A 523 -6.09 20.90 -19.35
C THR A 523 -6.33 20.08 -20.61
N ASP A 524 -5.33 19.97 -21.48
CA ASP A 524 -5.52 19.57 -22.88
C ASP A 524 -5.19 18.09 -23.11
N GLY A 525 -4.39 17.51 -22.21
CA GLY A 525 -4.01 16.09 -22.21
C GLY A 525 -2.54 15.87 -22.56
N VAL A 526 -2.10 14.62 -22.46
CA VAL A 526 -0.77 14.21 -22.95
C VAL A 526 -0.81 13.82 -24.43
N ALA A 527 -1.94 13.32 -24.92
CA ALA A 527 -2.14 13.04 -26.34
C ALA A 527 -3.62 13.20 -26.72
N TYR A 528 -3.87 13.71 -27.92
CA TYR A 528 -5.22 13.87 -28.49
C TYR A 528 -5.17 13.60 -30.00
N TRP A 529 -5.95 12.63 -30.46
CA TRP A 529 -6.13 12.32 -31.88
C TRP A 529 -7.56 12.63 -32.30
N PRO A 530 -7.79 13.76 -33.03
CA PRO A 530 -9.09 14.08 -33.59
C PRO A 530 -9.54 13.14 -34.71
N LEU A 531 -8.69 12.20 -35.15
CA LEU A 531 -8.90 11.20 -36.21
C LEU A 531 -9.50 11.70 -37.56
N ASN A 532 -9.51 13.02 -37.76
CA ASN A 532 -10.10 13.75 -38.88
C ASN A 532 -9.33 13.66 -40.21
N ALA A 533 -8.56 12.59 -40.42
CA ALA A 533 -7.84 12.32 -41.65
C ALA A 533 -8.75 11.63 -42.70
N SER A 534 -8.49 11.90 -43.98
CA SER A 534 -9.22 11.31 -45.11
C SER A 534 -8.33 10.41 -46.00
N SER A 535 -7.03 10.34 -45.70
CA SER A 535 -6.04 9.47 -46.35
C SER A 535 -4.74 9.47 -45.54
N GLY A 536 -3.81 8.55 -45.86
CA GLY A 536 -2.56 8.36 -45.12
C GLY A 536 -2.67 7.23 -44.07
N THR A 537 -1.54 6.87 -43.47
CA THR A 537 -1.38 5.71 -42.57
C THR A 537 -1.25 6.08 -41.08
N GLU A 538 -1.33 7.38 -40.77
CA GLU A 538 -1.00 7.98 -39.47
C GLU A 538 -2.00 9.09 -39.13
N ALA A 539 -2.23 9.32 -37.84
CA ALA A 539 -2.93 10.50 -37.32
C ALA A 539 -2.00 11.32 -36.42
N ALA A 540 -1.97 12.64 -36.64
CA ALA A 540 -1.19 13.56 -35.83
C ALA A 540 -1.83 13.74 -34.44
N ASP A 541 -0.97 13.83 -33.41
CA ASP A 541 -1.35 14.26 -32.07
C ASP A 541 -1.51 15.79 -32.03
N ALA A 542 -2.70 16.23 -31.65
CA ALA A 542 -3.13 17.62 -31.63
C ALA A 542 -2.72 18.39 -30.37
N THR A 543 -2.21 17.72 -29.32
CA THR A 543 -1.57 18.41 -28.18
C THR A 543 -0.24 19.05 -28.58
N GLY A 544 0.43 18.49 -29.60
CA GLY A 544 1.75 18.90 -30.05
C GLY A 544 2.92 18.23 -29.31
N ASN A 545 2.64 17.29 -28.38
CA ASN A 545 3.68 16.52 -27.70
C ASN A 545 4.38 15.51 -28.64
N GLY A 546 3.69 15.07 -29.70
CA GLY A 546 4.28 14.37 -30.85
C GLY A 546 3.95 12.88 -30.91
N HIS A 547 2.93 12.43 -30.18
CA HIS A 547 2.52 11.02 -30.12
C HIS A 547 1.78 10.58 -31.39
N THR A 548 2.44 10.59 -32.56
CA THR A 548 1.81 10.19 -33.83
C THR A 548 1.26 8.76 -33.76
N LEU A 549 -0.05 8.61 -34.01
CA LEU A 549 -0.75 7.33 -33.99
C LEU A 549 -0.62 6.65 -35.36
N ALA A 550 0.09 5.53 -35.43
CA ALA A 550 0.26 4.75 -36.65
C ALA A 550 -0.84 3.67 -36.77
N ALA A 551 -1.60 3.69 -37.87
CA ALA A 551 -2.75 2.81 -38.11
C ALA A 551 -2.51 1.76 -39.23
N GLY A 552 -1.36 1.78 -39.89
CA GLY A 552 -0.90 0.77 -40.84
C GLY A 552 -1.69 0.71 -42.15
N SER A 553 -2.93 0.21 -42.11
CA SER A 553 -3.91 0.20 -43.22
C SER A 553 -5.27 0.72 -42.72
N PRO A 554 -5.36 2.02 -42.38
CA PRO A 554 -6.58 2.62 -41.85
C PRO A 554 -7.73 2.63 -42.86
N ASP A 555 -8.93 2.41 -42.36
CA ASP A 555 -10.18 2.63 -43.08
C ASP A 555 -10.79 3.96 -42.62
N TRP A 556 -10.53 5.05 -43.35
CA TRP A 556 -11.02 6.39 -42.98
C TRP A 556 -12.51 6.53 -43.36
N GLN A 557 -13.37 6.64 -42.35
CA GLN A 557 -14.82 6.67 -42.48
C GLN A 557 -15.43 8.00 -42.01
N GLN A 558 -16.74 8.19 -42.18
CA GLN A 558 -17.45 9.34 -41.60
C GLN A 558 -17.47 9.23 -40.06
N GLY A 559 -16.99 10.29 -39.39
CA GLY A 559 -16.84 10.34 -37.94
C GLY A 559 -18.07 10.79 -37.17
N ARG A 560 -17.88 10.92 -35.85
CA ARG A 560 -18.72 11.70 -34.95
C ARG A 560 -18.52 13.20 -35.21
N LEU A 561 -17.29 13.59 -35.53
CA LEU A 561 -16.89 14.91 -36.03
C LEU A 561 -16.00 14.72 -37.26
N GLY A 562 -16.50 15.06 -38.45
CA GLY A 562 -15.74 14.94 -39.70
C GLY A 562 -15.41 13.49 -40.11
N SER A 563 -14.21 13.01 -39.79
CA SER A 563 -13.71 11.67 -40.16
C SER A 563 -13.20 10.88 -38.95
N ALA A 564 -13.32 9.55 -39.01
CA ALA A 564 -12.96 8.62 -37.95
C ALA A 564 -12.22 7.39 -38.49
N LEU A 565 -11.52 6.67 -37.60
CA LEU A 565 -10.80 5.45 -37.95
C LEU A 565 -11.69 4.22 -37.80
N GLY A 566 -11.90 3.50 -38.90
CA GLY A 566 -12.62 2.23 -38.96
C GLY A 566 -11.76 1.00 -38.66
N PHE A 567 -12.39 0.01 -38.03
CA PHE A 567 -11.83 -1.30 -37.67
C PHE A 567 -12.83 -2.37 -38.10
N GLY A 568 -12.47 -3.23 -39.05
CA GLY A 568 -13.39 -4.26 -39.57
C GLY A 568 -12.75 -5.41 -40.35
N ALA A 569 -11.51 -5.25 -40.81
CA ALA A 569 -10.67 -6.37 -41.26
C ALA A 569 -9.88 -6.94 -40.07
N ALA A 570 -9.59 -8.25 -40.12
CA ALA A 570 -8.63 -8.85 -39.20
C ALA A 570 -7.28 -8.11 -39.29
N GLU A 571 -6.61 -7.93 -38.14
CA GLU A 571 -5.33 -7.21 -37.98
C GLU A 571 -5.38 -5.67 -38.11
N GLN A 572 -6.53 -5.04 -38.39
CA GLN A 572 -6.66 -3.57 -38.25
C GLN A 572 -6.57 -3.14 -36.78
N THR A 573 -5.53 -2.39 -36.45
CA THR A 573 -5.28 -1.76 -35.14
C THR A 573 -4.48 -0.47 -35.35
N ALA A 574 -4.43 0.42 -34.35
CA ALA A 574 -3.55 1.58 -34.37
C ALA A 574 -2.79 1.76 -33.05
N THR A 575 -1.56 2.27 -33.10
CA THR A 575 -0.62 2.31 -31.97
C THR A 575 0.09 3.66 -31.85
N ALA A 576 0.38 4.09 -30.63
CA ALA A 576 1.21 5.26 -30.33
C ALA A 576 2.04 5.01 -29.06
N SER A 577 3.27 5.53 -29.03
CA SER A 577 4.11 5.48 -27.82
C SER A 577 3.82 6.71 -26.96
N VAL A 578 3.32 6.50 -25.74
CA VAL A 578 2.92 7.52 -24.76
C VAL A 578 3.48 7.15 -23.38
N PRO A 579 4.81 7.17 -23.18
CA PRO A 579 5.48 6.77 -21.93
C PRO A 579 5.13 7.66 -20.71
N GLU A 580 4.47 8.79 -20.92
CA GLU A 580 4.01 9.74 -19.90
C GLU A 580 2.84 9.17 -19.06
N ILE A 581 2.05 8.23 -19.60
CA ILE A 581 0.96 7.58 -18.86
C ILE A 581 1.51 6.47 -17.94
N ASP A 582 1.79 6.84 -16.68
CA ASP A 582 1.94 5.86 -15.60
C ASP A 582 0.57 5.23 -15.30
N THR A 583 0.32 4.05 -15.87
CA THR A 583 -0.91 3.27 -15.64
C THR A 583 -1.05 2.72 -14.22
N THR A 584 -0.07 2.95 -13.34
CA THR A 584 -0.18 2.71 -11.90
C THR A 584 -0.65 3.96 -11.12
N ALA A 585 -0.63 5.15 -11.74
CA ALA A 585 -1.06 6.44 -11.18
C ALA A 585 -2.49 6.82 -11.63
N SER A 586 -2.91 8.07 -11.40
CA SER A 586 -4.21 8.58 -11.87
C SER A 586 -4.13 8.94 -13.36
N TYR A 587 -5.10 8.50 -14.17
CA TYR A 587 -5.16 8.81 -15.60
C TYR A 587 -6.58 8.74 -16.13
N THR A 588 -6.81 9.30 -17.31
CA THR A 588 -8.09 9.24 -18.02
C THR A 588 -7.87 8.90 -19.49
N VAL A 589 -8.66 7.97 -20.01
CA VAL A 589 -8.76 7.64 -21.44
C VAL A 589 -10.18 7.95 -21.92
N SER A 590 -10.32 8.72 -23.00
CA SER A 590 -11.60 9.09 -23.58
C SER A 590 -11.62 8.80 -25.08
N ALA A 591 -12.75 8.33 -25.61
CA ALA A 591 -12.95 8.12 -27.04
C ALA A 591 -14.44 8.15 -27.40
N TRP A 592 -14.76 8.63 -28.59
CA TRP A 592 -16.04 8.34 -29.23
C TRP A 592 -15.92 7.00 -29.99
N VAL A 593 -16.91 6.12 -29.85
CA VAL A 593 -16.95 4.81 -30.52
C VAL A 593 -18.30 4.56 -31.17
N ARG A 594 -18.28 3.97 -32.37
CA ARG A 594 -19.44 3.39 -33.04
C ARG A 594 -19.21 1.90 -33.19
N MET A 595 -20.04 1.06 -32.59
CA MET A 595 -19.95 -0.40 -32.82
C MET A 595 -20.80 -0.78 -34.02
N ASP A 596 -20.21 -1.49 -34.99
CA ASP A 596 -20.94 -1.97 -36.19
C ASP A 596 -21.30 -3.47 -36.06
N ALA A 597 -20.59 -4.21 -35.21
CA ALA A 597 -20.99 -5.51 -34.70
C ALA A 597 -20.65 -5.65 -33.22
N LEU A 598 -21.35 -6.55 -32.51
CA LEU A 598 -20.96 -6.97 -31.16
C LEU A 598 -19.96 -8.14 -31.24
N PRO A 599 -19.06 -8.30 -30.24
CA PRO A 599 -18.21 -9.48 -30.13
C PRO A 599 -19.04 -10.77 -29.97
N SER A 600 -18.39 -11.92 -30.18
CA SER A 600 -19.01 -13.22 -29.97
C SER A 600 -19.33 -13.47 -28.49
N ALA A 601 -20.27 -14.39 -28.22
CA ALA A 601 -20.58 -14.78 -26.84
C ALA A 601 -19.33 -15.33 -26.13
N GLY A 602 -19.07 -14.85 -24.92
CA GLY A 602 -17.85 -15.14 -24.16
C GLY A 602 -16.56 -14.44 -24.65
N THR A 603 -16.64 -13.40 -25.49
CA THR A 603 -15.47 -12.60 -25.92
C THR A 603 -15.70 -11.10 -25.77
N TYR A 604 -14.63 -10.31 -25.92
CA TYR A 604 -14.66 -8.85 -25.81
C TYR A 604 -14.28 -8.16 -27.14
N ALA A 605 -14.50 -6.84 -27.19
CA ALA A 605 -14.06 -5.92 -28.23
C ALA A 605 -13.52 -4.67 -27.54
N THR A 606 -12.23 -4.38 -27.69
CA THR A 606 -11.53 -3.30 -27.00
C THR A 606 -11.43 -2.07 -27.89
N VAL A 607 -11.91 -0.93 -27.39
CA VAL A 607 -11.86 0.37 -28.05
C VAL A 607 -10.47 0.96 -27.90
N ALA A 608 -9.98 1.01 -26.66
CA ALA A 608 -8.67 1.54 -26.30
C ALA A 608 -8.03 0.70 -25.17
N SER A 609 -6.72 0.48 -25.26
CA SER A 609 -5.92 -0.16 -24.22
C SER A 609 -4.48 0.40 -24.22
N MET A 610 -3.65 -0.07 -23.30
CA MET A 610 -2.21 0.13 -23.35
C MET A 610 -1.53 -1.20 -23.02
N ASP A 611 -0.55 -1.61 -23.83
CA ASP A 611 0.13 -2.91 -23.67
C ASP A 611 0.93 -2.93 -22.35
N GLY A 612 0.99 -4.09 -21.66
CA GLY A 612 1.52 -4.18 -20.29
C GLY A 612 2.75 -5.06 -20.13
N LEU A 613 3.56 -4.79 -19.11
CA LEU A 613 4.85 -5.47 -18.89
C LEU A 613 4.73 -6.99 -18.65
N THR A 614 3.56 -7.46 -18.23
CA THR A 614 3.25 -8.88 -17.99
C THR A 614 2.66 -9.60 -19.22
N GLY A 615 2.53 -8.92 -20.36
CA GLY A 615 1.90 -9.48 -21.56
C GLY A 615 0.36 -9.47 -21.52
N ARG A 616 -0.24 -8.70 -20.61
CA ARG A 616 -1.66 -8.34 -20.61
C ARG A 616 -1.76 -6.82 -20.63
N SER A 617 -2.76 -6.23 -21.30
CA SER A 617 -2.92 -4.76 -21.30
C SER A 617 -3.06 -4.21 -19.89
N ALA A 618 -2.42 -3.07 -19.61
CA ALA A 618 -2.48 -2.39 -18.33
C ALA A 618 -3.89 -1.86 -17.99
N PHE A 619 -4.67 -1.54 -19.02
CA PHE A 619 -6.11 -1.30 -18.93
C PHE A 619 -6.82 -1.71 -20.22
N PHE A 620 -8.14 -1.89 -20.14
CA PHE A 620 -9.05 -2.08 -21.26
C PHE A 620 -10.27 -1.16 -21.10
N LEU A 621 -10.53 -0.33 -22.10
CA LEU A 621 -11.81 0.35 -22.33
C LEU A 621 -12.53 -0.41 -23.45
N GLN A 622 -13.55 -1.21 -23.08
CA GLN A 622 -14.02 -2.33 -23.90
C GLN A 622 -15.53 -2.59 -23.77
N TYR A 623 -16.05 -3.46 -24.62
CA TYR A 623 -17.39 -4.07 -24.51
C TYR A 623 -17.27 -5.60 -24.56
N GLY A 624 -18.07 -6.36 -23.81
CA GLY A 624 -18.06 -7.82 -23.96
C GLY A 624 -19.03 -8.62 -23.09
N ASP A 625 -18.93 -9.95 -23.20
CA ASP A 625 -19.77 -10.96 -22.55
C ASP A 625 -18.84 -11.88 -21.73
N PRO A 626 -19.05 -12.08 -20.41
CA PRO A 626 -20.34 -12.16 -19.71
C PRO A 626 -20.91 -10.85 -19.14
N VAL A 627 -20.18 -9.73 -19.16
CA VAL A 627 -20.61 -8.48 -18.48
C VAL A 627 -21.75 -7.73 -19.19
N LYS A 628 -21.93 -7.95 -20.51
CA LYS A 628 -23.03 -7.44 -21.35
C LYS A 628 -23.18 -5.93 -21.31
N GLY A 629 -22.05 -5.24 -21.37
CA GLY A 629 -21.97 -3.80 -21.25
C GLY A 629 -20.61 -3.26 -21.65
N PHE A 630 -20.50 -1.94 -21.70
CA PHE A 630 -19.21 -1.26 -21.72
C PHE A 630 -18.54 -1.40 -20.36
N ALA A 631 -17.22 -1.55 -20.35
CA ALA A 631 -16.42 -1.75 -19.15
C ALA A 631 -15.10 -0.95 -19.25
N PHE A 632 -14.71 -0.34 -18.13
CA PHE A 632 -13.33 0.09 -17.90
C PHE A 632 -12.71 -0.78 -16.82
N SER A 633 -11.50 -1.30 -17.07
CA SER A 633 -11.02 -2.52 -16.40
C SER A 633 -9.50 -2.73 -16.50
N PHE A 634 -8.95 -3.55 -15.60
CA PHE A 634 -7.55 -4.02 -15.59
C PHE A 634 -7.53 -5.55 -15.51
N PRO A 635 -6.40 -6.24 -15.78
CA PRO A 635 -6.36 -7.71 -15.80
C PRO A 635 -6.76 -8.41 -14.49
N ASP A 636 -6.40 -7.83 -13.34
CA ASP A 636 -6.45 -8.49 -12.03
C ASP A 636 -7.41 -7.77 -11.04
N GLY A 637 -8.39 -7.01 -11.55
CA GLY A 637 -9.33 -6.23 -10.72
C GLY A 637 -10.77 -6.20 -11.25
N PRO A 638 -11.77 -5.93 -10.37
CA PRO A 638 -13.17 -5.86 -10.77
C PRO A 638 -13.43 -4.68 -11.73
N PRO A 639 -14.17 -4.88 -12.84
CA PRO A 639 -14.44 -3.83 -13.82
C PRO A 639 -15.51 -2.82 -13.35
N ALA A 640 -15.38 -1.56 -13.77
CA ALA A 640 -16.47 -0.59 -13.74
C ALA A 640 -17.35 -0.80 -14.99
N VAL A 641 -18.56 -1.34 -14.83
CA VAL A 641 -19.41 -1.81 -15.95
C VAL A 641 -20.70 -0.99 -16.10
N ALA A 642 -20.90 -0.42 -17.28
CA ALA A 642 -22.17 0.12 -17.74
C ALA A 642 -22.93 -1.00 -18.48
N ALA A 643 -23.87 -1.66 -17.81
CA ALA A 643 -24.63 -2.81 -18.31
C ALA A 643 -25.69 -2.43 -19.37
N VAL A 644 -25.21 -1.88 -20.49
CA VAL A 644 -25.98 -1.34 -21.62
C VAL A 644 -25.51 -2.02 -22.90
N THR A 645 -26.42 -2.58 -23.68
CA THR A 645 -26.13 -3.00 -25.06
C THR A 645 -26.24 -1.79 -25.99
N PRO A 646 -25.17 -1.37 -26.70
CA PRO A 646 -25.21 -0.22 -27.59
C PRO A 646 -26.08 -0.48 -28.81
N THR A 647 -26.60 0.58 -29.41
CA THR A 647 -27.30 0.48 -30.71
C THR A 647 -26.25 0.48 -31.82
N LEU A 648 -26.19 -0.59 -32.61
CA LEU A 648 -25.21 -0.71 -33.69
C LEU A 648 -25.35 0.45 -34.70
N GLY A 649 -24.21 0.98 -35.15
CA GLY A 649 -24.14 2.18 -35.99
C GLY A 649 -24.38 3.51 -35.25
N SER A 650 -24.63 3.51 -33.94
CA SER A 650 -24.72 4.74 -33.13
C SER A 650 -23.38 5.06 -32.46
N TRP A 651 -23.06 6.35 -32.40
CA TRP A 651 -21.90 6.87 -31.68
C TRP A 651 -22.21 7.01 -30.18
N HIS A 652 -21.31 6.50 -29.33
CA HIS A 652 -21.30 6.69 -27.88
C HIS A 652 -19.95 7.27 -27.44
N HIS A 653 -19.95 8.14 -26.43
CA HIS A 653 -18.72 8.62 -25.78
C HIS A 653 -18.40 7.74 -24.58
N LEU A 654 -17.18 7.18 -24.53
CA LEU A 654 -16.69 6.38 -23.42
C LEU A 654 -15.51 7.09 -22.76
N THR A 655 -15.56 7.23 -21.44
CA THR A 655 -14.43 7.75 -20.67
C THR A 655 -14.13 6.86 -19.48
N GLY A 656 -12.94 6.29 -19.47
CA GLY A 656 -12.38 5.56 -18.33
C GLY A 656 -11.50 6.47 -17.49
N VAL A 657 -11.90 6.74 -16.24
CA VAL A 657 -11.14 7.52 -15.26
C VAL A 657 -10.61 6.60 -14.17
N ARG A 658 -9.30 6.61 -13.94
CA ARG A 658 -8.66 5.99 -12.77
C ARG A 658 -8.12 7.09 -11.86
N ASP A 659 -8.50 7.05 -10.59
CA ASP A 659 -7.87 7.88 -9.56
C ASP A 659 -7.10 7.01 -8.54
N ALA A 660 -5.78 7.13 -8.56
CA ALA A 660 -4.88 6.49 -7.61
C ALA A 660 -4.91 7.07 -6.20
N VAL A 661 -5.47 8.28 -5.99
CA VAL A 661 -5.54 8.92 -4.67
C VAL A 661 -6.69 8.35 -3.84
N SER A 662 -7.87 8.20 -4.45
CA SER A 662 -9.05 7.58 -3.82
C SER A 662 -9.12 6.05 -4.00
N GLY A 663 -8.42 5.51 -5.02
CA GLY A 663 -8.58 4.13 -5.46
C GLY A 663 -9.90 3.89 -6.20
N GLU A 664 -10.48 4.93 -6.84
CA GLU A 664 -11.67 4.79 -7.68
C GLU A 664 -11.32 4.47 -9.14
N LEU A 665 -12.04 3.51 -9.70
CA LEU A 665 -12.16 3.23 -11.12
C LEU A 665 -13.56 3.61 -11.58
N THR A 666 -13.68 4.59 -12.47
CA THR A 666 -14.99 5.09 -12.95
C THR A 666 -15.10 5.01 -14.46
N LEU A 667 -16.22 4.47 -14.94
CA LEU A 667 -16.66 4.52 -16.33
C LEU A 667 -17.76 5.56 -16.49
N TYR A 668 -17.58 6.47 -17.45
CA TYR A 668 -18.62 7.36 -17.94
C TYR A 668 -19.08 6.91 -19.33
N LEU A 669 -20.38 7.08 -19.59
CA LEU A 669 -21.03 6.81 -20.87
C LEU A 669 -21.82 8.07 -21.28
N ASP A 670 -21.59 8.56 -22.49
CA ASP A 670 -22.25 9.73 -23.06
C ASP A 670 -22.17 11.00 -22.18
N GLY A 671 -21.10 11.09 -21.36
CA GLY A 671 -20.81 12.19 -20.44
C GLY A 671 -21.28 11.96 -19.00
N GLU A 672 -22.17 10.99 -18.75
CA GLU A 672 -22.70 10.70 -17.42
C GLU A 672 -21.94 9.56 -16.72
N ARG A 673 -21.83 9.61 -15.38
CA ARG A 673 -21.16 8.57 -14.57
C ARG A 673 -22.01 7.31 -14.58
N ALA A 674 -21.58 6.28 -15.32
CA ALA A 674 -22.32 5.04 -15.48
C ALA A 674 -22.00 3.99 -14.41
N ALA A 675 -20.73 3.89 -13.99
CA ALA A 675 -20.31 2.98 -12.92
C ALA A 675 -19.04 3.47 -12.22
N THR A 676 -18.94 3.24 -10.90
CA THR A 676 -17.71 3.40 -10.11
C THR A 676 -17.45 2.12 -9.31
N GLN A 677 -16.20 1.69 -9.27
CA GLN A 677 -15.72 0.50 -8.60
C GLN A 677 -14.41 0.83 -7.87
N ARG A 678 -14.18 0.30 -6.67
CA ARG A 678 -12.89 0.47 -5.98
C ARG A 678 -11.85 -0.48 -6.56
N SER A 679 -10.62 0.01 -6.79
CA SER A 679 -9.46 -0.75 -7.22
C SER A 679 -8.20 -0.18 -6.56
N ALA A 680 -7.44 -1.02 -5.85
CA ALA A 680 -6.25 -0.59 -5.11
C ALA A 680 -5.01 -0.48 -6.02
N GLY A 681 -4.69 -1.56 -6.74
CA GLY A 681 -3.53 -1.62 -7.63
C GLY A 681 -3.75 -0.97 -9.00
N GLY A 682 -2.66 -0.84 -9.74
CA GLY A 682 -2.68 -0.52 -11.18
C GLY A 682 -1.54 -1.25 -11.88
N THR A 683 -1.81 -1.83 -13.05
CA THR A 683 -0.84 -2.64 -13.80
C THR A 683 0.15 -1.72 -14.52
N ALA A 684 1.45 -2.05 -14.52
CA ALA A 684 2.47 -1.27 -15.21
C ALA A 684 2.47 -1.51 -16.73
N SER A 685 2.48 -0.42 -17.50
CA SER A 685 2.47 -0.42 -18.97
C SER A 685 3.86 -0.55 -19.61
N THR A 686 3.88 -0.82 -20.91
CA THR A 686 5.06 -0.64 -21.78
C THR A 686 5.21 0.80 -22.29
N GLY A 687 4.20 1.65 -22.10
CA GLY A 687 4.03 2.95 -22.78
C GLY A 687 3.30 2.87 -24.14
N GLU A 688 3.08 1.68 -24.70
CA GLU A 688 2.47 1.53 -26.04
C GLU A 688 0.93 1.52 -25.99
N PHE A 689 0.32 2.67 -26.26
CA PHE A 689 -1.13 2.85 -26.38
C PHE A 689 -1.67 2.18 -27.65
N GLN A 690 -2.85 1.56 -27.56
CA GLN A 690 -3.50 0.81 -28.63
C GLN A 690 -4.96 1.22 -28.82
N LEU A 691 -5.37 1.30 -30.09
CA LEU A 691 -6.78 1.40 -30.50
C LEU A 691 -7.22 0.16 -31.28
N GLY A 692 -8.44 -0.27 -31.01
CA GLY A 692 -9.08 -1.41 -31.69
C GLY A 692 -8.60 -2.80 -31.26
N ARG A 693 -7.75 -2.91 -30.23
CA ARG A 693 -7.34 -4.20 -29.62
C ARG A 693 -7.06 -4.10 -28.12
N GLY A 694 -7.06 -5.27 -27.47
CA GLY A 694 -6.37 -5.51 -26.20
C GLY A 694 -5.13 -6.41 -26.39
N GLN A 695 -4.45 -6.73 -25.29
CA GLN A 695 -3.32 -7.67 -25.23
C GLN A 695 -3.56 -8.72 -24.14
N TRP A 696 -3.29 -9.99 -24.47
CA TRP A 696 -3.34 -11.11 -23.53
C TRP A 696 -2.30 -12.20 -23.90
N ASP A 697 -1.64 -12.78 -22.90
CA ASP A 697 -0.52 -13.74 -23.03
C ASP A 697 0.52 -13.33 -24.11
N GLY A 698 0.84 -12.03 -24.16
CA GLY A 698 1.79 -11.41 -25.08
C GLY A 698 1.30 -11.26 -26.53
N LYS A 699 -0.01 -11.38 -26.79
CA LYS A 699 -0.61 -11.36 -28.13
C LYS A 699 -1.76 -10.34 -28.23
N PRO A 700 -2.01 -9.78 -29.43
CA PRO A 700 -3.20 -8.97 -29.67
C PRO A 700 -4.48 -9.82 -29.57
N VAL A 701 -5.50 -9.28 -28.91
CA VAL A 701 -6.82 -9.91 -28.68
C VAL A 701 -7.94 -8.87 -28.78
N ASP A 702 -9.19 -9.32 -28.66
CA ASP A 702 -10.39 -8.48 -28.48
C ASP A 702 -10.51 -7.35 -29.51
N LEU A 703 -10.42 -7.71 -30.79
CA LEU A 703 -10.45 -6.78 -31.91
C LEU A 703 -11.81 -6.07 -32.02
N LEU A 704 -11.79 -4.76 -32.25
CA LEU A 704 -13.00 -3.96 -32.49
C LEU A 704 -13.60 -4.24 -33.88
N THR A 705 -14.94 -4.16 -33.97
CA THR A 705 -15.65 -4.07 -35.26
C THR A 705 -16.58 -2.85 -35.22
N GLY A 706 -16.14 -1.76 -35.84
CA GLY A 706 -16.73 -0.43 -35.67
C GLY A 706 -15.83 0.70 -36.14
N ALA A 707 -16.02 1.90 -35.58
CA ALA A 707 -15.13 3.05 -35.78
C ALA A 707 -14.87 3.79 -34.46
N VAL A 708 -13.72 4.47 -34.37
CA VAL A 708 -13.29 5.27 -33.22
C VAL A 708 -12.93 6.69 -33.67
N ASP A 709 -13.29 7.68 -32.87
CA ASP A 709 -13.13 9.11 -33.13
C ASP A 709 -12.70 9.84 -31.84
N GLU A 710 -12.15 11.07 -31.98
CA GLU A 710 -11.96 12.03 -30.87
C GLU A 710 -11.25 11.45 -29.61
N VAL A 711 -10.12 10.77 -29.80
CA VAL A 711 -9.43 10.01 -28.74
C VAL A 711 -8.50 10.90 -27.91
N HIS A 712 -8.68 10.94 -26.60
CA HIS A 712 -7.90 11.74 -25.65
C HIS A 712 -7.26 10.88 -24.54
N LEU A 713 -6.04 11.25 -24.13
CA LEU A 713 -5.33 10.70 -22.97
C LEU A 713 -4.89 11.80 -22.00
N TYR A 714 -5.10 11.58 -20.71
CA TYR A 714 -4.67 12.46 -19.62
C TYR A 714 -3.91 11.68 -18.56
N ASP A 715 -2.80 12.23 -18.08
CA ASP A 715 -2.02 11.76 -16.92
C ASP A 715 -2.61 12.23 -15.57
N ARG A 716 -3.94 12.36 -15.52
CA ARG A 716 -4.71 12.71 -14.34
C ARG A 716 -6.12 12.14 -14.41
N ALA A 717 -6.78 12.04 -13.25
CA ALA A 717 -8.21 11.81 -13.18
C ALA A 717 -8.97 13.08 -13.60
N LEU A 718 -9.91 12.96 -14.55
CA LEU A 718 -10.85 14.04 -14.87
C LEU A 718 -12.03 14.06 -13.90
N SER A 719 -12.50 15.26 -13.56
CA SER A 719 -13.76 15.46 -12.86
C SER A 719 -14.96 15.17 -13.77
N ALA A 720 -16.11 14.84 -13.18
CA ALA A 720 -17.34 14.59 -13.93
C ALA A 720 -17.77 15.77 -14.83
N ALA A 721 -17.41 17.01 -14.48
CA ALA A 721 -17.69 18.19 -15.29
C ALA A 721 -16.80 18.27 -16.55
N GLU A 722 -15.54 17.88 -16.45
CA GLU A 722 -14.63 17.80 -17.60
C GLU A 722 -15.03 16.65 -18.53
N VAL A 723 -15.40 15.50 -17.99
CA VAL A 723 -15.89 14.36 -18.79
C VAL A 723 -17.20 14.70 -19.52
N ALA A 724 -18.12 15.41 -18.87
CA ALA A 724 -19.33 15.91 -19.51
C ALA A 724 -19.04 16.96 -20.60
N ALA A 725 -17.96 17.73 -20.48
CA ALA A 725 -17.53 18.67 -21.51
C ALA A 725 -16.96 17.96 -22.75
N LEU A 726 -16.21 16.87 -22.58
CA LEU A 726 -15.73 16.02 -23.69
C LEU A 726 -16.86 15.31 -24.46
N ALA A 727 -17.97 15.02 -23.78
CA ALA A 727 -19.17 14.44 -24.40
C ALA A 727 -20.06 15.49 -25.12
N ALA A 728 -19.84 16.78 -24.89
CA ALA A 728 -20.65 17.82 -25.49
C ALA A 728 -20.33 17.98 -27.00
N PRO A 729 -21.32 18.34 -27.85
CA PRO A 729 -21.01 18.76 -29.21
C PRO A 729 -20.12 20.03 -29.16
N PRO A 730 -19.15 20.18 -30.08
CA PRO A 730 -18.28 21.34 -30.11
C PRO A 730 -19.11 22.63 -30.26
N ALA A 731 -18.70 23.67 -29.54
CA ALA A 731 -19.39 24.96 -29.58
C ALA A 731 -19.41 25.50 -31.03
N PRO A 732 -20.58 25.91 -31.57
CA PRO A 732 -20.69 26.28 -32.98
C PRO A 732 -19.79 27.47 -33.31
N THR A 733 -19.06 27.35 -34.42
CA THR A 733 -18.06 28.34 -34.86
C THR A 733 -18.72 29.70 -35.04
N VAL A 734 -18.19 30.70 -34.33
CA VAL A 734 -18.70 32.07 -34.41
C VAL A 734 -18.30 32.69 -35.75
N VAL A 735 -19.28 33.04 -36.57
CA VAL A 735 -19.11 33.70 -37.86
C VAL A 735 -19.81 35.05 -37.85
N VAL A 736 -19.08 36.11 -38.21
CA VAL A 736 -19.68 37.42 -38.47
C VAL A 736 -20.00 37.49 -39.96
N PRO A 737 -21.28 37.67 -40.37
CA PRO A 737 -21.64 37.72 -41.78
C PRO A 737 -21.06 38.99 -42.41
N PRO A 738 -20.30 38.90 -43.53
CA PRO A 738 -19.89 40.09 -44.27
C PRO A 738 -21.09 40.94 -44.69
N ALA A 739 -20.96 42.25 -44.60
CA ALA A 739 -22.03 43.19 -44.93
C ALA A 739 -22.40 43.15 -46.43
N VAL A 740 -23.70 43.28 -46.71
CA VAL A 740 -24.24 43.34 -48.07
C VAL A 740 -24.06 44.75 -48.63
N ALA A 741 -23.50 44.86 -49.84
CA ALA A 741 -23.31 46.14 -50.51
C ALA A 741 -24.49 46.45 -51.44
N PHE A 742 -25.01 47.68 -51.37
CA PHE A 742 -26.06 48.21 -52.24
C PHE A 742 -25.50 49.40 -53.02
N THR A 743 -25.77 49.45 -54.32
CA THR A 743 -25.31 50.49 -55.25
C THR A 743 -26.53 51.10 -55.91
N ASP A 744 -26.95 52.27 -55.44
CA ASP A 744 -28.10 53.04 -55.92
C ASP A 744 -27.60 54.21 -56.78
N ALA A 745 -28.12 54.31 -58.00
CA ALA A 745 -27.79 55.32 -58.99
C ALA A 745 -29.11 55.89 -59.56
N PRO A 746 -29.80 56.78 -58.79
CA PRO A 746 -31.22 57.07 -58.97
C PRO A 746 -31.64 57.42 -60.39
N GLY A 747 -32.66 56.72 -60.88
CA GLY A 747 -33.21 56.91 -62.22
C GLY A 747 -32.39 56.29 -63.36
N THR A 748 -31.39 55.45 -63.06
CA THR A 748 -30.65 54.64 -64.06
C THR A 748 -31.12 53.18 -64.05
N ALA A 749 -30.43 52.30 -64.79
CA ALA A 749 -30.67 50.85 -64.79
C ALA A 749 -29.51 50.07 -64.14
N ASP A 750 -28.58 50.77 -63.49
CA ASP A 750 -27.34 50.22 -62.92
C ASP A 750 -27.47 49.87 -61.41
N ASP A 751 -28.67 50.08 -60.85
CA ASP A 751 -29.03 49.76 -59.46
C ASP A 751 -28.81 48.28 -59.15
N SER A 752 -28.09 47.98 -58.06
CA SER A 752 -27.71 46.60 -57.74
C SER A 752 -27.44 46.35 -56.25
N TYR A 753 -27.58 45.10 -55.82
CA TYR A 753 -27.07 44.60 -54.53
C TYR A 753 -26.08 43.46 -54.75
N THR A 754 -25.09 43.34 -53.87
CA THR A 754 -24.05 42.30 -53.93
C THR A 754 -24.06 41.44 -52.68
N ILE A 755 -24.37 40.16 -52.87
CA ILE A 755 -24.26 39.12 -51.86
C ILE A 755 -22.79 38.67 -51.78
N PRO A 756 -22.12 38.81 -50.63
CA PRO A 756 -20.72 38.41 -50.49
C PRO A 756 -20.59 36.88 -50.36
N ALA A 757 -19.41 36.36 -50.71
CA ALA A 757 -19.06 34.97 -50.42
C ALA A 757 -18.63 34.86 -48.94
N ALA A 758 -19.30 33.99 -48.18
CA ALA A 758 -19.06 33.78 -46.76
C ALA A 758 -19.01 32.27 -46.44
N THR A 759 -18.14 31.88 -45.51
CA THR A 759 -18.07 30.51 -44.97
C THR A 759 -19.00 30.41 -43.77
N GLY A 760 -19.81 29.36 -43.68
CA GLY A 760 -20.73 29.13 -42.56
C GLY A 760 -21.98 30.03 -42.53
N VAL A 761 -22.23 30.82 -43.59
CA VAL A 761 -23.37 31.75 -43.71
C VAL A 761 -24.01 31.61 -45.08
N GLU A 762 -25.34 31.64 -45.13
CA GLU A 762 -26.15 31.83 -46.34
C GLU A 762 -26.95 33.14 -46.28
N TYR A 763 -27.36 33.68 -47.42
CA TYR A 763 -28.12 34.92 -47.51
C TYR A 763 -29.48 34.68 -48.17
N LEU A 764 -30.54 35.16 -47.52
CA LEU A 764 -31.91 35.13 -48.00
C LEU A 764 -32.34 36.53 -48.45
N VAL A 765 -32.87 36.66 -49.66
CA VAL A 765 -33.30 37.94 -50.23
C VAL A 765 -34.81 37.99 -50.39
N SER A 766 -35.43 39.07 -49.92
CA SER A 766 -36.81 39.47 -50.16
C SER A 766 -36.83 40.80 -50.92
N ILE A 767 -37.77 40.95 -51.86
CA ILE A 767 -37.99 42.18 -52.63
C ILE A 767 -39.44 42.63 -52.42
N ASP A 768 -39.64 43.90 -52.08
CA ASP A 768 -40.94 44.55 -51.79
C ASP A 768 -41.82 43.79 -50.76
N GLY A 769 -41.18 43.10 -49.80
CA GLY A 769 -41.86 42.29 -48.78
C GLY A 769 -42.37 40.94 -49.29
N GLY A 770 -41.95 40.51 -50.48
CA GLY A 770 -42.21 39.18 -51.01
C GLY A 770 -41.50 38.05 -50.24
N PRO A 771 -41.78 36.78 -50.57
CA PRO A 771 -41.19 35.63 -49.88
C PRO A 771 -39.67 35.58 -50.07
N SER A 772 -38.92 35.43 -48.97
CA SER A 772 -37.47 35.36 -49.01
C SER A 772 -36.97 34.07 -49.66
N ALA A 773 -36.00 34.17 -50.57
CA ALA A 773 -35.33 33.03 -51.21
C ALA A 773 -33.82 33.06 -50.94
N VAL A 774 -33.18 31.89 -50.84
CA VAL A 774 -31.71 31.79 -50.72
C VAL A 774 -31.07 32.22 -52.04
N VAL A 775 -30.10 33.14 -51.98
CA VAL A 775 -29.38 33.66 -53.14
C VAL A 775 -27.88 33.40 -52.98
N ALA A 776 -27.23 33.03 -54.08
CA ALA A 776 -25.79 32.76 -54.11
C ALA A 776 -24.96 34.06 -53.98
N ALA A 777 -23.66 33.92 -53.73
CA ALA A 777 -22.74 35.06 -53.79
C ALA A 777 -22.63 35.61 -55.22
N GLY A 778 -22.76 36.93 -55.38
CA GLY A 778 -22.80 37.61 -56.67
C GLY A 778 -23.48 38.98 -56.60
N THR A 779 -23.42 39.73 -57.71
CA THR A 779 -24.09 41.01 -57.88
C THR A 779 -25.37 40.83 -58.71
N TYR A 780 -26.46 41.43 -58.23
CA TYR A 780 -27.81 41.26 -58.77
C TYR A 780 -28.45 42.64 -59.02
N PRO A 781 -29.20 42.83 -60.12
CA PRO A 781 -29.93 44.07 -60.36
C PRO A 781 -31.01 44.28 -59.28
N ALA A 782 -31.23 45.53 -58.91
CA ALA A 782 -32.12 45.93 -57.83
C ALA A 782 -33.22 46.90 -58.30
N ALA A 783 -34.35 46.86 -57.61
CA ALA A 783 -35.43 47.84 -57.69
C ALA A 783 -36.33 47.69 -56.45
N GLY A 784 -37.01 48.76 -56.05
CA GLY A 784 -37.89 48.73 -54.88
C GLY A 784 -37.14 48.54 -53.56
N SER A 785 -37.80 47.91 -52.60
CA SER A 785 -37.25 47.61 -51.27
C SER A 785 -36.63 46.21 -51.23
N VAL A 786 -35.30 46.13 -51.29
CA VAL A 786 -34.56 44.86 -51.14
C VAL A 786 -34.15 44.67 -49.69
N THR A 787 -34.58 43.57 -49.07
CA THR A 787 -34.12 43.11 -47.75
C THR A 787 -33.30 41.85 -47.92
N VAL A 788 -32.07 41.87 -47.41
CA VAL A 788 -31.18 40.70 -47.36
C VAL A 788 -30.93 40.32 -45.91
N THR A 789 -31.18 39.06 -45.56
CA THR A 789 -30.99 38.52 -44.22
C THR A 789 -29.97 37.38 -44.25
N ALA A 790 -28.92 37.46 -43.43
CA ALA A 790 -27.93 36.41 -43.24
C ALA A 790 -28.45 35.34 -42.26
N ARG A 791 -28.14 34.07 -42.51
CA ARG A 791 -28.40 32.94 -41.62
C ARG A 791 -27.15 32.08 -41.47
N ALA A 792 -26.85 31.64 -40.25
CA ALA A 792 -25.80 30.66 -40.00
C ALA A 792 -26.18 29.29 -40.60
N LEU A 793 -25.22 28.63 -41.23
CA LEU A 793 -25.32 27.22 -41.62
C LEU A 793 -25.01 26.31 -40.41
N ASP A 794 -25.40 25.04 -40.49
CA ASP A 794 -25.15 24.07 -39.41
C ASP A 794 -23.67 24.04 -38.98
N GLY A 795 -23.45 23.84 -37.68
CA GLY A 795 -22.12 23.92 -37.05
C GLY A 795 -21.60 25.35 -36.79
N HIS A 796 -22.30 26.38 -37.23
CA HIS A 796 -21.91 27.79 -37.06
C HIS A 796 -22.97 28.58 -36.29
N ARG A 797 -22.58 29.73 -35.72
CA ARG A 797 -23.53 30.72 -35.18
C ARG A 797 -23.07 32.15 -35.49
N ILE A 798 -24.04 33.04 -35.65
CA ILE A 798 -23.77 34.49 -35.74
C ILE A 798 -23.94 35.10 -34.33
N PRO A 799 -23.12 36.07 -33.90
CA PRO A 799 -23.32 36.78 -32.63
C PRO A 799 -24.67 37.52 -32.57
N ASP A 800 -25.26 37.61 -31.37
CA ASP A 800 -26.55 38.29 -31.15
C ASP A 800 -26.48 39.82 -31.39
N ASP A 801 -25.28 40.39 -31.46
CA ASP A 801 -24.98 41.81 -31.71
C ASP A 801 -24.48 42.10 -33.14
N ALA A 802 -24.38 41.10 -34.01
CA ALA A 802 -23.94 41.28 -35.39
C ALA A 802 -25.11 41.68 -36.33
N ASP A 803 -24.83 42.54 -37.30
CA ASP A 803 -25.79 42.89 -38.35
C ASP A 803 -26.14 41.64 -39.18
N VAL A 804 -27.39 41.16 -39.04
CA VAL A 804 -27.91 40.00 -39.79
C VAL A 804 -28.95 40.36 -40.84
N SER A 805 -29.37 41.62 -40.93
CA SER A 805 -30.40 42.03 -41.91
C SER A 805 -30.18 43.45 -42.39
N TRP A 806 -30.03 43.61 -43.71
CA TRP A 806 -29.86 44.90 -44.37
C TRP A 806 -31.03 45.14 -45.33
N THR A 807 -31.75 46.24 -45.15
CA THR A 807 -32.83 46.67 -46.05
C THR A 807 -32.43 47.98 -46.73
N TYR A 808 -32.55 48.01 -48.05
CA TYR A 808 -32.30 49.19 -48.86
C TYR A 808 -33.49 49.47 -49.80
N LEU A 809 -33.87 50.74 -49.94
CA LEU A 809 -34.93 51.19 -50.83
C LEU A 809 -34.29 51.98 -51.97
N PHE A 810 -34.31 51.41 -53.18
CA PHE A 810 -33.74 52.00 -54.38
C PHE A 810 -34.65 53.11 -54.95
N SER A 811 -34.05 54.22 -55.39
CA SER A 811 -34.79 55.45 -55.72
C SER A 811 -34.96 55.67 -57.23
N ALA A 812 -36.21 55.83 -57.67
CA ALA A 812 -36.52 56.08 -59.08
C ALA A 812 -36.22 57.51 -59.57
N ASP A 813 -36.09 58.49 -58.67
CA ASP A 813 -36.01 59.91 -59.01
C ASP A 813 -34.58 60.48 -58.93
N ALA A 814 -34.08 61.01 -60.04
CA ALA A 814 -32.83 61.75 -60.12
C ALA A 814 -33.00 63.23 -59.72
N ALA A 815 -32.12 63.74 -58.84
CA ALA A 815 -32.20 65.11 -58.33
C ALA A 815 -31.86 66.18 -59.40
N ILE A 816 -32.73 67.19 -59.56
CA ILE A 816 -32.59 68.29 -60.52
C ILE A 816 -32.06 69.57 -59.85
N THR A 817 -31.18 70.30 -60.53
CA THR A 817 -30.57 71.55 -60.07
C THR A 817 -31.34 72.84 -60.44
N VAL A 818 -31.07 73.90 -59.67
CA VAL A 818 -31.79 75.19 -59.51
C VAL A 818 -31.26 76.25 -60.52
N PRO A 819 -32.10 77.13 -61.17
CA PRO A 819 -32.52 78.45 -60.64
C PRO A 819 -33.95 78.88 -61.11
N ASP A 820 -34.50 80.10 -60.99
CA ASP A 820 -34.05 81.46 -60.55
C ASP A 820 -35.27 82.30 -60.04
N GLY A 821 -35.04 83.50 -59.46
CA GLY A 821 -35.82 84.69 -59.88
C GLY A 821 -36.50 85.61 -58.85
N SER A 822 -35.85 86.77 -58.59
CA SER A 822 -36.42 88.10 -58.20
C SER A 822 -36.74 88.44 -56.71
N GLY A 823 -36.38 89.68 -56.31
CA GLY A 823 -36.77 90.32 -55.03
C GLY A 823 -35.68 91.19 -54.35
N VAL A 824 -35.68 92.50 -54.57
CA VAL A 824 -34.76 93.55 -54.04
C VAL A 824 -35.58 94.84 -53.87
N PRO A 825 -35.37 95.80 -52.92
CA PRO A 825 -34.25 96.04 -51.95
C PRO A 825 -34.69 96.29 -50.46
N ASP A 826 -33.76 96.87 -49.67
CA ASP A 826 -33.97 97.81 -48.52
C ASP A 826 -34.12 97.20 -47.10
N GLY A 827 -33.51 97.71 -46.01
CA GLY A 827 -32.51 98.80 -45.87
C GLY A 827 -32.01 99.05 -44.41
N SER A 828 -30.79 99.61 -44.29
CA SER A 828 -30.15 100.38 -43.17
C SER A 828 -30.20 99.96 -41.67
N ASP A 829 -28.98 99.90 -41.08
CA ASP A 829 -28.47 100.56 -39.85
C ASP A 829 -28.82 100.12 -38.39
N ASP A 830 -27.74 99.72 -37.68
CA ASP A 830 -27.20 100.18 -36.38
C ASP A 830 -27.89 100.01 -34.99
N SER A 831 -27.19 99.24 -34.13
CA SER A 831 -26.57 99.65 -32.83
C SER A 831 -27.15 99.26 -31.45
N ASP A 832 -26.18 99.00 -30.55
CA ASP A 832 -26.12 99.08 -29.07
C ASP A 832 -27.01 98.25 -28.11
N GLY A 833 -26.35 97.71 -27.06
CA GLY A 833 -26.99 97.11 -25.88
C GLY A 833 -26.05 96.25 -25.00
N CYS A 834 -25.65 96.73 -23.82
CA CYS A 834 -24.76 96.02 -22.87
C CYS A 834 -25.50 95.29 -21.74
N GLY A 835 -24.89 94.26 -21.11
CA GLY A 835 -25.22 93.90 -19.71
C GLY A 835 -24.91 92.45 -19.24
N SER A 836 -24.17 92.33 -18.13
CA SER A 836 -24.09 91.12 -17.26
C SER A 836 -24.26 91.56 -15.79
N PRO A 837 -24.65 90.70 -14.82
CA PRO A 837 -23.80 89.66 -14.19
C PRO A 837 -24.61 88.35 -13.93
N SER A 838 -24.42 87.43 -12.95
CA SER A 838 -23.56 87.29 -11.74
C SER A 838 -23.39 85.82 -11.29
N THR A 839 -22.44 85.57 -10.37
CA THR A 839 -22.25 84.34 -9.55
C THR A 839 -22.71 84.61 -8.09
N PRO A 840 -22.37 83.88 -6.97
CA PRO A 840 -21.67 82.58 -6.73
C PRO A 840 -22.23 81.64 -5.59
N VAL A 841 -21.70 80.38 -5.46
CA VAL A 841 -21.77 79.38 -4.33
C VAL A 841 -23.16 79.03 -3.72
N THR A 842 -23.41 78.08 -2.78
CA THR A 842 -22.69 77.07 -1.92
C THR A 842 -23.41 75.69 -2.05
N ALA A 843 -22.85 74.47 -1.88
CA ALA A 843 -21.93 73.81 -0.90
C ALA A 843 -22.61 73.17 0.34
N SER A 844 -22.64 71.82 0.42
CA SER A 844 -22.71 71.01 1.65
C SER A 844 -22.34 69.52 1.43
N SER A 845 -21.87 68.87 2.50
CA SER A 845 -21.55 67.43 2.71
C SER A 845 -21.72 67.17 4.23
N PRO A 846 -21.30 66.06 4.89
CA PRO A 846 -20.68 64.79 4.45
C PRO A 846 -21.30 63.55 5.17
N ASP A 847 -20.45 62.53 5.42
CA ASP A 847 -20.55 61.35 6.34
C ASP A 847 -21.02 60.01 5.72
N GLY A 848 -20.26 58.90 5.80
CA GLY A 848 -18.88 58.64 6.30
C GLY A 848 -18.16 57.57 5.42
N LEU A 849 -16.82 57.51 5.32
CA LEU A 849 -15.83 56.99 6.29
C LEU A 849 -16.02 55.50 6.63
N ALA A 850 -15.03 54.60 6.58
CA ALA A 850 -13.56 54.67 6.42
C ALA A 850 -13.06 53.53 5.47
N ALA A 851 -11.97 53.61 4.67
CA ALA A 851 -10.53 53.80 4.94
C ALA A 851 -9.88 52.63 5.75
N THR A 852 -8.63 52.18 5.61
CA THR A 852 -7.47 52.35 4.66
C THR A 852 -6.41 51.26 5.03
N GLY A 853 -5.40 50.89 4.23
CA GLY A 853 -5.02 51.25 2.85
C GLY A 853 -3.55 50.92 2.52
N SER A 854 -3.24 50.71 1.23
CA SER A 854 -1.97 50.93 0.49
C SER A 854 -0.68 51.29 1.26
N GLU A 855 0.45 50.61 0.97
CA GLU A 855 1.71 51.27 0.55
C GLU A 855 2.72 50.35 -0.18
N ILE A 856 3.85 50.91 -0.67
CA ILE A 856 4.75 50.31 -1.67
C ILE A 856 6.23 50.29 -1.20
N GLY A 857 6.88 49.13 -1.36
CA GLY A 857 8.32 49.02 -1.63
C GLY A 857 9.27 48.96 -0.43
N GLY A 858 10.22 48.00 -0.44
CA GLY A 858 11.20 47.88 0.64
C GLY A 858 12.23 46.75 0.55
N ILE A 859 13.26 46.93 -0.30
CA ILE A 859 14.63 46.38 -0.13
C ILE A 859 14.81 44.85 -0.31
N ALA A 860 15.96 44.47 -0.89
CA ALA A 860 16.37 43.09 -1.19
C ALA A 860 17.37 42.51 -0.16
N LEU A 861 17.79 41.26 -0.39
CA LEU A 861 19.04 40.64 0.10
C LEU A 861 19.10 40.19 1.58
N ALA A 862 18.35 39.13 1.94
CA ALA A 862 18.52 38.45 3.24
C ALA A 862 18.14 36.95 3.26
N ALA A 863 18.49 36.14 2.25
CA ALA A 863 18.13 34.70 2.22
C ALA A 863 19.12 33.74 1.52
N MET A 864 20.38 34.15 1.25
CA MET A 864 21.33 33.28 0.52
C MET A 864 22.72 33.15 1.18
N ILE A 865 22.80 33.21 2.51
CA ILE A 865 24.01 32.84 3.28
C ILE A 865 23.60 32.01 4.51
N LEU A 866 23.59 30.68 4.35
CA LEU A 866 23.91 29.73 5.44
C LEU A 866 24.29 28.31 4.96
N LEU A 867 24.45 28.11 3.64
CA LEU A 867 24.88 26.84 3.03
C LEU A 867 26.42 26.66 3.12
N ALA A 868 26.97 26.90 4.31
CA ALA A 868 28.42 26.96 4.57
C ALA A 868 28.81 26.63 6.03
N ALA A 869 28.03 25.80 6.73
CA ALA A 869 28.21 25.51 8.17
C ALA A 869 28.03 24.03 8.56
N GLY A 870 28.45 23.09 7.71
CA GLY A 870 28.25 21.63 7.92
C GLY A 870 29.49 20.73 7.78
N LEU A 871 30.70 21.30 7.60
CA LEU A 871 31.83 20.54 7.04
C LEU A 871 33.16 20.73 7.82
N LEU A 872 33.12 20.81 9.16
CA LEU A 872 34.33 20.91 9.98
C LEU A 872 34.24 20.33 11.42
N VAL A 873 33.53 19.21 11.65
CA VAL A 873 33.49 18.53 12.96
C VAL A 873 34.07 17.11 12.94
N LEU A 874 34.01 16.39 11.82
CA LEU A 874 34.46 14.99 11.69
C LEU A 874 36.00 14.81 11.53
N ALA A 875 36.80 15.55 12.32
CA ALA A 875 38.26 15.57 12.19
C ALA A 875 39.05 15.52 13.52
N ARG A 876 38.45 15.10 14.65
CA ARG A 876 39.17 15.00 15.95
C ARG A 876 38.59 13.96 16.94
N ARG A 877 38.81 12.65 16.68
CA ARG A 877 38.94 11.56 17.69
C ARG A 877 39.30 10.20 17.04
N ARG A 878 40.57 10.02 16.72
CA ARG A 878 41.20 8.70 16.49
C ARG A 878 42.56 8.65 17.22
N ALA A 879 42.55 8.19 18.47
CA ALA A 879 43.68 7.58 19.22
C ALA A 879 43.31 7.48 20.71
N VAL A 880 43.81 6.43 21.38
CA VAL A 880 43.73 6.19 22.85
C VAL A 880 42.31 5.92 23.37
N ALA A 881 42.01 4.87 24.15
CA ALA A 881 42.85 3.81 24.71
C ALA A 881 42.26 2.41 24.44
N ALA A 882 43.10 1.38 24.59
CA ALA A 882 42.65 0.00 24.80
C ALA A 882 43.18 -0.46 26.17
N HIS A 883 42.34 -1.10 26.99
CA HIS A 883 42.73 -2.08 28.02
C HIS A 883 41.50 -2.93 28.44
N PRO A 884 41.67 -4.12 29.08
CA PRO A 884 40.69 -5.20 28.91
C PRO A 884 40.04 -5.74 30.20
N ARG A 885 38.96 -6.53 30.01
CA ARG A 885 38.32 -7.49 30.93
C ARG A 885 37.72 -6.93 32.24
N ARG A 886 36.43 -7.21 32.43
CA ARG A 886 36.04 -8.41 33.18
C ARG A 886 34.80 -9.06 32.59
#